data_AF-A0A818H5E6-F1
#
_entry.id   AF-A0A818H5E6-F1
#
_cell.length_a   1.000
_cell.length_b   1.000
_cell.length_c   1.000
_cell.angle_alpha   90.00
_cell.angle_beta   90.00
_cell.angle_gamma   90.00
#
_symmetry.space_group_name_H-M   'P 1'
#
loop_
_entity.id
_entity.type
_entity.pdbx_description
1 polymer ?
#
loop_
_entity_poly.entity_id
_entity_poly.type
_entity_poly.pdbx_seq_one_letter_code
_entity_poly.pdbx_strand_id
1 'polypeptide(L)'
;MTSQKQNVQTDGSTLATRDKKRVKFRGSLKFVSSLLLPLTLGVFTVVITFQQQSAAKQQRDNDRNAAKQLRDQEKQDAELLRKQEKDLDKQRYENSRFDAYIQQIGKLLEKYHGSIKSSEVVATLARVKTLNIFRQLEPQRNVQIIRFLYEAKQLTDTPENRSLDLSTAELSDIDFRESSINKKILNNLSLVNVFLSNATFICIKMAHVNFSSTKFYAANFSLAEIHDADFSSAEFYNTSFTSAEIHDADFSFAEFYNTNSTLTSFFDTAFATTTFQNVSFSSTTFDTANFSLAEIHDVDFSFAEFYITSFTSTSFSNTIFATTTFQNVNFSSTTFDTIGFSSARLENANFSSNSIRYINFTFSSLVNVDFSFCVLYNADFSSAWLANVNFSHAVLFNATFPSATLDDVDFSSAELQKPDFSNAQLTNLNFTSTKLIVANFTGAKVFNTNFHQSSCVASIFNHASLSDCDFRHSNLKHAVFYKANLNQVNFSRANLYKTNFTGANMTKSELNNTLSIHDAILPNETSAHDENLIKDGQADCNISHISGWTLSNGNITTAISNKSSSNFQFTLQSLSTGANMYQRVSLSDKWDSNFWTDSEAVLSAKMSTGVSIELKGIKKNNAVSSMETLINIPANATWAQNGVTIAGGNGRGGASNQLYYPEGLFVDDDQTVVIADFGYNRIMQWRSGDTTNGQAVAGGKGKENGLHQLNGPSDVLIDKETDSLIICDRENRRVVRWSRRSGTTQGEILLDNIWCWGLAMDEQRYFYVSDTEKDEVRRYQLGEQNGTLVAGGNGQGDRLNQLNLPTYLFVDRQQTVYVSDSNNLRVMKWDKGANEGIVVAGGQGEGSSLTQLKYPNGIFVDTLGTLYVADFGNHRVMRWTQGDKKQGTVVVGGNDEGAGANQFNYLVGLSFDRHGNLYVVDRDNHRVQRFSIE
;
A
#
# COMPACT_ATOMS: atom_id res chain seq x y z
N MET A 1 -29.52 -15.04 18.90
CA MET A 1 -28.52 -14.09 19.42
C MET A 1 -27.96 -14.70 20.69
N THR A 2 -26.73 -15.20 20.76
CA THR A 2 -25.41 -14.51 20.66
C THR A 2 -25.16 -13.54 21.81
N SER A 3 -24.00 -13.52 22.48
CA SER A 3 -22.84 -14.44 22.46
C SER A 3 -21.77 -13.98 23.48
N GLN A 4 -20.87 -14.87 23.93
CA GLN A 4 -19.58 -14.53 24.58
C GLN A 4 -19.69 -13.79 25.95
N LYS A 5 -18.66 -13.67 26.81
CA LYS A 5 -17.37 -14.38 27.00
C LYS A 5 -16.89 -14.17 28.45
N GLN A 6 -16.07 -15.10 28.96
CA GLN A 6 -15.03 -14.92 30.02
C GLN A 6 -15.52 -14.46 31.43
N ASN A 7 -15.08 -15.06 32.53
CA ASN A 7 -13.73 -15.13 33.15
C ASN A 7 -13.26 -13.73 33.62
N VAL A 8 -12.74 -13.52 34.85
CA VAL A 8 -12.45 -14.48 35.95
C VAL A 8 -12.46 -13.77 37.34
N GLN A 9 -12.05 -14.49 38.39
CA GLN A 9 -11.74 -14.15 39.81
C GLN A 9 -11.36 -12.67 40.16
N THR A 10 -11.41 -12.17 41.42
CA THR A 10 -11.51 -12.81 42.77
C THR A 10 -12.05 -11.84 43.85
N ASP A 11 -12.22 -12.34 45.08
CA ASP A 11 -12.10 -11.62 46.37
C ASP A 11 -13.12 -10.53 46.76
N GLY A 12 -13.01 -10.10 48.03
CA GLY A 12 -13.54 -8.80 48.48
C GLY A 12 -14.82 -8.84 49.31
N SER A 13 -14.74 -9.37 50.53
CA SER A 13 -15.77 -9.17 51.57
C SER A 13 -16.20 -7.70 51.75
N THR A 14 -17.49 -7.41 51.93
CA THR A 14 -18.01 -6.81 53.18
C THR A 14 -19.54 -6.63 53.27
N LEU A 15 -20.05 -6.87 54.48
CA LEU A 15 -21.07 -6.13 55.25
C LEU A 15 -22.28 -5.42 54.56
N ALA A 16 -23.46 -5.84 55.05
CA ALA A 16 -24.50 -5.00 55.67
C ALA A 16 -25.71 -4.43 54.88
N THR A 17 -26.88 -4.92 55.31
CA THR A 17 -28.15 -4.21 55.57
C THR A 17 -29.02 -3.59 54.46
N ARG A 18 -30.24 -4.14 54.38
CA ARG A 18 -31.56 -3.45 54.28
C ARG A 18 -31.81 -2.45 53.13
N ASP A 19 -32.90 -2.70 52.39
CA ASP A 19 -34.19 -2.11 52.78
C ASP A 19 -35.41 -2.98 52.36
N LYS A 20 -36.64 -2.48 52.54
CA LYS A 20 -37.92 -3.21 52.43
C LYS A 20 -38.98 -2.47 51.62
N LYS A 21 -39.89 -3.28 51.05
CA LYS A 21 -41.32 -3.06 50.70
C LYS A 21 -41.64 -2.86 49.20
N ARG A 22 -42.88 -3.09 48.71
CA ARG A 22 -43.99 -4.02 49.05
C ARG A 22 -45.23 -3.68 48.19
N VAL A 23 -45.72 -4.59 47.33
CA VAL A 23 -47.13 -4.60 46.88
C VAL A 23 -47.64 -6.06 46.79
N LYS A 24 -48.96 -6.25 46.96
CA LYS A 24 -49.73 -7.49 46.80
C LYS A 24 -51.16 -7.12 46.40
N PHE A 25 -51.86 -7.97 45.65
CA PHE A 25 -53.26 -8.35 45.93
C PHE A 25 -53.57 -9.76 45.39
N ARG A 26 -54.82 -10.25 45.50
CA ARG A 26 -55.15 -11.71 45.50
C ARG A 26 -56.36 -12.09 44.62
N GLY A 27 -56.28 -13.28 44.04
CA GLY A 27 -57.29 -14.07 43.30
C GLY A 27 -56.56 -15.12 42.44
N SER A 28 -57.12 -16.21 41.91
CA SER A 28 -58.36 -17.01 42.13
C SER A 28 -58.05 -18.43 41.59
N LEU A 29 -58.87 -19.50 41.60
CA LEU A 29 -60.26 -19.80 41.98
C LEU A 29 -60.30 -21.29 42.46
N LYS A 30 -61.47 -21.93 42.61
CA LYS A 30 -61.65 -23.41 42.71
C LYS A 30 -62.95 -23.86 42.03
N PHE A 31 -63.00 -25.11 41.57
CA PHE A 31 -64.21 -25.82 41.10
C PHE A 31 -64.09 -27.32 41.40
N VAL A 32 -65.19 -28.00 41.79
CA VAL A 32 -65.22 -29.45 42.08
C VAL A 32 -66.62 -30.03 41.82
N SER A 33 -66.67 -31.21 41.17
CA SER A 33 -67.84 -32.12 41.02
C SER A 33 -69.00 -31.62 40.11
N SER A 34 -69.83 -32.50 39.53
CA SER A 34 -70.09 -33.92 39.88
C SER A 34 -70.39 -34.87 38.70
N LEU A 35 -70.29 -36.18 39.01
CA LEU A 35 -70.87 -37.37 38.36
C LEU A 35 -70.69 -37.61 36.84
N LEU A 36 -69.92 -38.64 36.48
CA LEU A 36 -70.32 -39.72 35.55
C LEU A 36 -69.35 -40.92 35.54
N LEU A 37 -69.89 -42.12 35.29
CA LEU A 37 -69.25 -43.37 34.82
C LEU A 37 -68.08 -44.01 35.61
N PRO A 38 -68.37 -44.92 36.56
CA PRO A 38 -67.40 -45.85 37.14
C PRO A 38 -67.27 -47.14 36.28
N LEU A 39 -66.42 -47.14 35.25
CA LEU A 39 -66.08 -48.37 34.51
C LEU A 39 -64.65 -48.42 33.92
N THR A 40 -63.89 -47.32 33.97
CA THR A 40 -62.51 -47.23 33.43
C THR A 40 -61.41 -47.33 34.50
N LEU A 41 -61.72 -47.09 35.78
CA LEU A 41 -60.72 -47.04 36.86
C LEU A 41 -60.08 -48.40 37.21
N GLY A 42 -60.80 -49.51 37.03
CA GLY A 42 -60.37 -50.83 37.51
C GLY A 42 -59.05 -51.29 36.88
N VAL A 43 -58.94 -51.20 35.56
CA VAL A 43 -57.73 -51.61 34.82
C VAL A 43 -56.56 -50.64 35.09
N PHE A 44 -56.83 -49.33 35.09
CA PHE A 44 -55.80 -48.31 35.32
C PHE A 44 -55.14 -48.42 36.71
N THR A 45 -55.92 -48.73 37.75
CA THR A 45 -55.40 -48.83 39.13
C THR A 45 -54.41 -50.00 39.28
N VAL A 46 -54.68 -51.13 38.62
CA VAL A 46 -53.79 -52.31 38.65
C VAL A 46 -52.49 -52.03 37.87
N VAL A 47 -52.57 -51.40 36.70
CA VAL A 47 -51.38 -51.06 35.91
C VAL A 47 -50.47 -50.06 36.66
N ILE A 48 -51.05 -49.03 37.28
CA ILE A 48 -50.29 -48.05 38.07
C ILE A 48 -49.61 -48.70 39.27
N THR A 49 -50.28 -49.59 40.01
CA THR A 49 -49.67 -50.27 41.17
C THR A 49 -48.56 -51.24 40.75
N PHE A 50 -48.69 -51.94 39.62
CA PHE A 50 -47.61 -52.77 39.09
C PHE A 50 -46.39 -51.94 38.64
N GLN A 51 -46.61 -50.80 37.96
CA GLN A 51 -45.53 -49.88 37.58
C GLN A 51 -44.84 -49.28 38.80
N GLN A 52 -45.58 -48.87 39.83
CA GLN A 52 -45.01 -48.36 41.08
C GLN A 52 -44.20 -49.41 41.83
N GLN A 53 -44.66 -50.67 41.92
CA GLN A 53 -43.88 -51.75 42.53
C GLN A 53 -42.63 -52.10 41.72
N SER A 54 -42.71 -52.07 40.39
CA SER A 54 -41.55 -52.27 39.50
C SER A 54 -40.49 -51.19 39.73
N ALA A 55 -40.87 -49.91 39.67
CA ALA A 55 -39.97 -48.78 39.90
C ALA A 55 -39.38 -48.81 41.32
N ALA A 56 -40.19 -49.09 42.34
CA ALA A 56 -39.73 -49.20 43.73
C ALA A 56 -38.88 -50.46 44.02
N LYS A 57 -38.77 -51.41 43.08
CA LYS A 57 -37.77 -52.49 43.12
C LYS A 57 -36.50 -52.05 42.40
N GLN A 58 -36.63 -51.55 41.17
CA GLN A 58 -35.50 -51.10 40.35
C GLN A 58 -34.68 -50.01 41.04
N GLN A 59 -35.32 -49.07 41.75
CA GLN A 59 -34.63 -48.09 42.58
C GLN A 59 -33.78 -48.76 43.68
N ARG A 60 -34.33 -49.72 44.43
CA ARG A 60 -33.61 -50.41 45.52
C ARG A 60 -32.46 -51.30 45.02
N ASP A 61 -32.58 -51.86 43.83
CA ASP A 61 -31.49 -52.62 43.20
C ASP A 61 -30.40 -51.67 42.66
N ASN A 62 -30.76 -50.49 42.15
CA ASN A 62 -29.81 -49.41 41.81
C ASN A 62 -29.09 -48.87 43.06
N ASP A 63 -29.82 -48.54 44.13
CA ASP A 63 -29.27 -48.04 45.39
C ASP A 63 -28.28 -49.05 46.01
N ARG A 64 -28.59 -50.35 45.90
CA ARG A 64 -27.70 -51.44 46.31
C ARG A 64 -26.43 -51.52 45.47
N ASN A 65 -26.54 -51.35 44.16
CA ASN A 65 -25.38 -51.36 43.25
C ASN A 65 -24.48 -50.14 43.49
N ALA A 66 -25.06 -48.94 43.63
CA ALA A 66 -24.31 -47.73 43.99
C ALA A 66 -23.62 -47.88 45.36
N ALA A 67 -24.34 -48.38 46.38
CA ALA A 67 -23.77 -48.67 47.68
C ALA A 67 -22.77 -49.85 47.67
N LYS A 68 -22.68 -50.65 46.60
CA LYS A 68 -21.60 -51.63 46.42
C LYS A 68 -20.38 -50.95 45.78
N GLN A 69 -20.59 -50.23 44.68
CA GLN A 69 -19.52 -49.47 44.01
C GLN A 69 -18.81 -48.51 44.96
N LEU A 70 -19.54 -47.82 45.85
CA LEU A 70 -18.94 -46.93 46.85
C LEU A 70 -17.97 -47.68 47.79
N ARG A 71 -18.32 -48.88 48.23
CA ARG A 71 -17.48 -49.71 49.13
C ARG A 71 -16.32 -50.38 48.41
N ASP A 72 -16.50 -50.73 47.13
CA ASP A 72 -15.42 -51.22 46.28
C ASP A 72 -14.41 -50.08 45.99
N GLN A 73 -14.89 -48.84 45.81
CA GLN A 73 -14.08 -47.62 45.66
C GLN A 73 -13.33 -47.26 46.96
N GLU A 74 -14.04 -47.12 48.09
CA GLU A 74 -13.44 -46.88 49.42
C GLU A 74 -12.31 -47.86 49.74
N LYS A 75 -12.44 -49.11 49.29
CA LYS A 75 -11.44 -50.15 49.48
C LYS A 75 -10.23 -49.99 48.54
N GLN A 76 -10.43 -49.58 47.28
CA GLN A 76 -9.32 -49.24 46.37
C GLN A 76 -8.55 -48.02 46.86
N ASP A 77 -9.27 -46.98 47.31
CA ASP A 77 -8.67 -45.75 47.84
C ASP A 77 -7.85 -46.04 49.13
N ALA A 78 -8.35 -46.94 50.00
CA ALA A 78 -7.64 -47.41 51.18
C ALA A 78 -6.41 -48.29 50.87
N GLU A 79 -6.42 -49.06 49.77
CA GLU A 79 -5.24 -49.80 49.30
C GLU A 79 -4.21 -48.88 48.65
N LEU A 80 -4.64 -47.82 47.96
CA LEU A 80 -3.77 -46.77 47.41
C LEU A 80 -3.08 -45.97 48.53
N LEU A 81 -3.83 -45.54 49.54
CA LEU A 81 -3.30 -44.84 50.73
C LEU A 81 -2.24 -45.70 51.45
N ARG A 82 -2.51 -46.99 51.68
CA ARG A 82 -1.54 -47.91 52.31
C ARG A 82 -0.28 -48.14 51.47
N LYS A 83 -0.38 -47.99 50.15
CA LYS A 83 0.79 -48.03 49.26
C LYS A 83 1.60 -46.74 49.41
N GLN A 84 0.94 -45.58 49.36
CA GLN A 84 1.56 -44.28 49.59
C GLN A 84 2.26 -44.20 50.97
N GLU A 85 1.61 -44.65 52.05
CA GLU A 85 2.23 -44.71 53.38
C GLU A 85 3.52 -45.55 53.40
N LYS A 86 3.53 -46.72 52.74
CA LYS A 86 4.73 -47.56 52.64
C LYS A 86 5.85 -46.92 51.83
N ASP A 87 5.51 -46.28 50.72
CA ASP A 87 6.49 -45.58 49.88
C ASP A 87 7.07 -44.37 50.63
N LEU A 88 6.25 -43.67 51.43
CA LEU A 88 6.65 -42.53 52.27
C LEU A 88 7.51 -42.94 53.48
N ASP A 89 7.22 -44.07 54.13
CA ASP A 89 8.06 -44.63 55.19
C ASP A 89 9.39 -45.20 54.66
N LYS A 90 9.40 -45.75 53.44
CA LYS A 90 10.65 -46.08 52.73
C LYS A 90 11.48 -44.82 52.48
N GLN A 91 10.85 -43.75 52.01
CA GLN A 91 11.52 -42.45 51.77
C GLN A 91 12.08 -41.86 53.08
N ARG A 92 11.34 -41.94 54.20
CA ARG A 92 11.80 -41.56 55.54
C ARG A 92 13.02 -42.38 56.00
N TYR A 93 13.03 -43.69 55.75
CA TYR A 93 14.16 -44.55 56.10
C TYR A 93 15.43 -44.21 55.31
N GLU A 94 15.29 -44.00 54.00
CA GLU A 94 16.40 -43.56 53.12
C GLU A 94 16.91 -42.17 53.54
N ASN A 95 16.01 -41.25 53.89
CA ASN A 95 16.35 -39.92 54.40
C ASN A 95 17.14 -39.97 55.71
N SER A 96 16.71 -40.77 56.69
CA SER A 96 17.44 -40.94 57.95
C SER A 96 18.86 -41.49 57.74
N ARG A 97 19.04 -42.39 56.75
CA ARG A 97 20.34 -42.90 56.33
C ARG A 97 21.20 -41.85 55.63
N PHE A 98 20.59 -40.95 54.86
CA PHE A 98 21.25 -39.82 54.21
C PHE A 98 21.68 -38.75 55.23
N ASP A 99 20.83 -38.39 56.19
CA ASP A 99 21.17 -37.45 57.28
C ASP A 99 22.36 -37.96 58.12
N ALA A 100 22.42 -39.26 58.38
CA ALA A 100 23.56 -39.88 59.05
C ALA A 100 24.86 -39.76 58.22
N TYR A 101 24.76 -39.78 56.88
CA TYR A 101 25.90 -39.60 55.97
C TYR A 101 26.33 -38.13 55.88
N ILE A 102 25.37 -37.19 55.80
CA ILE A 102 25.63 -35.75 55.90
C ILE A 102 26.29 -35.40 57.24
N GLN A 103 25.84 -35.98 58.36
CA GLN A 103 26.52 -35.80 59.65
C GLN A 103 27.94 -36.41 59.69
N GLN A 104 28.21 -37.50 58.98
CA GLN A 104 29.58 -38.03 58.86
C GLN A 104 30.48 -37.09 58.04
N ILE A 105 29.96 -36.51 56.95
CA ILE A 105 30.68 -35.51 56.15
C ILE A 105 30.92 -34.24 56.97
N GLY A 106 29.90 -33.72 57.66
CA GLY A 106 30.03 -32.56 58.55
C GLY A 106 31.09 -32.76 59.64
N LYS A 107 31.08 -33.91 60.33
CA LYS A 107 32.09 -34.25 61.36
C LYS A 107 33.49 -34.47 60.77
N LEU A 108 33.62 -34.85 59.49
CA LEU A 108 34.89 -34.87 58.79
C LEU A 108 35.37 -33.45 58.45
N LEU A 109 34.47 -32.56 58.01
CA LEU A 109 34.80 -31.16 57.70
C LEU A 109 35.22 -30.39 58.95
N GLU A 110 34.46 -30.48 60.05
CA GLU A 110 34.83 -29.91 61.36
C GLU A 110 36.23 -30.36 61.81
N LYS A 111 36.56 -31.65 61.62
CA LYS A 111 37.83 -32.25 62.02
C LYS A 111 39.05 -31.73 61.23
N TYR A 112 38.86 -31.23 60.00
CA TYR A 112 39.96 -30.76 59.14
C TYR A 112 39.94 -29.25 58.88
N HIS A 113 38.98 -28.49 59.43
CA HIS A 113 38.73 -27.07 59.15
C HIS A 113 39.96 -26.15 59.33
N GLY A 114 40.92 -26.50 60.18
CA GLY A 114 42.14 -25.72 60.42
C GLY A 114 43.39 -26.15 59.64
N SER A 115 43.39 -27.33 58.99
CA SER A 115 44.62 -27.96 58.52
C SER A 115 44.45 -28.81 57.26
N ILE A 116 44.53 -28.18 56.09
CA ILE A 116 45.15 -28.71 54.85
C ILE A 116 45.20 -27.59 53.79
N LYS A 117 46.38 -27.28 53.27
CA LYS A 117 46.54 -26.85 51.87
C LYS A 117 46.73 -28.13 51.05
N SER A 118 46.05 -28.23 49.91
CA SER A 118 46.18 -29.32 48.92
C SER A 118 46.25 -30.74 49.51
N SER A 119 45.09 -31.41 49.63
CA SER A 119 45.06 -32.87 49.79
C SER A 119 44.28 -33.53 48.67
N GLU A 120 45.04 -34.15 47.77
CA GLU A 120 44.60 -35.02 46.67
C GLU A 120 43.66 -36.14 47.14
N VAL A 121 43.70 -36.51 48.42
CA VAL A 121 42.80 -37.48 49.06
C VAL A 121 41.35 -36.97 49.13
N VAL A 122 41.13 -35.67 49.37
CA VAL A 122 39.77 -35.09 49.39
C VAL A 122 39.18 -35.08 47.98
N ALA A 123 39.97 -34.65 46.99
CA ALA A 123 39.61 -34.73 45.58
C ALA A 123 39.37 -36.18 45.13
N THR A 124 40.15 -37.14 45.61
CA THR A 124 40.00 -38.57 45.27
C THR A 124 38.75 -39.19 45.91
N LEU A 125 38.41 -38.87 47.17
CA LEU A 125 37.13 -39.29 47.76
C LEU A 125 35.94 -38.71 46.98
N ALA A 126 36.02 -37.43 46.59
CA ALA A 126 35.01 -36.79 45.76
C ALA A 126 34.92 -37.39 44.34
N ARG A 127 36.04 -37.78 43.73
CA ARG A 127 36.07 -38.38 42.37
C ARG A 127 35.53 -39.82 42.32
N VAL A 128 35.78 -40.65 43.34
CA VAL A 128 35.63 -42.12 43.23
C VAL A 128 34.27 -42.69 43.66
N LYS A 129 33.41 -41.94 44.37
CA LYS A 129 32.04 -42.40 44.72
C LYS A 129 30.88 -41.52 44.26
N THR A 130 31.11 -40.23 44.05
CA THR A 130 30.07 -39.25 43.71
C THR A 130 29.36 -39.58 42.39
N LEU A 131 30.11 -40.01 41.36
CA LEU A 131 29.60 -40.33 40.02
C LEU A 131 28.57 -41.49 39.98
N ASN A 132 28.61 -42.44 40.92
CA ASN A 132 27.62 -43.51 41.01
C ASN A 132 26.42 -43.17 41.91
N ILE A 133 26.52 -42.12 42.74
CA ILE A 133 25.46 -41.72 43.69
C ILE A 133 24.56 -40.64 43.06
N PHE A 134 25.07 -39.75 42.20
CA PHE A 134 24.25 -38.77 41.47
C PHE A 134 23.09 -39.41 40.68
N ARG A 135 23.30 -40.61 40.11
CA ARG A 135 22.27 -41.40 39.40
C ARG A 135 21.24 -42.09 40.32
N GLN A 136 21.32 -41.88 41.63
CA GLN A 136 20.45 -42.50 42.65
C GLN A 136 19.89 -41.50 43.67
N LEU A 137 20.12 -40.19 43.47
CA LEU A 137 19.57 -39.12 44.32
C LEU A 137 18.32 -38.51 43.67
N GLU A 138 17.38 -38.04 44.50
CA GLU A 138 16.25 -37.23 44.01
C GLU A 138 16.75 -35.84 43.54
N PRO A 139 16.18 -35.27 42.45
CA PRO A 139 16.70 -34.08 41.79
C PRO A 139 17.01 -32.88 42.71
N GLN A 140 16.12 -32.60 43.67
CA GLN A 140 16.29 -31.51 44.66
C GLN A 140 17.56 -31.63 45.52
N ARG A 141 18.19 -32.81 45.61
CA ARG A 141 19.48 -33.00 46.31
C ARG A 141 20.68 -32.75 45.41
N ASN A 142 20.54 -32.91 44.09
CA ASN A 142 21.58 -32.59 43.12
C ASN A 142 21.80 -31.06 43.07
N VAL A 143 20.71 -30.28 43.11
CA VAL A 143 20.71 -28.81 43.30
C VAL A 143 21.61 -28.40 44.46
N GLN A 144 21.42 -29.01 45.66
CA GLN A 144 22.18 -28.63 46.86
C GLN A 144 23.68 -28.95 46.75
N ILE A 145 24.05 -30.08 46.15
CA ILE A 145 25.46 -30.46 45.97
C ILE A 145 26.13 -29.57 44.92
N ILE A 146 25.47 -29.23 43.82
CA ILE A 146 26.03 -28.40 42.75
C ILE A 146 26.10 -26.94 43.20
N ARG A 147 25.12 -26.46 43.97
CA ARG A 147 25.19 -25.18 44.69
C ARG A 147 26.37 -25.12 45.67
N PHE A 148 26.62 -26.18 46.43
CA PHE A 148 27.80 -26.26 47.29
C PHE A 148 29.12 -26.21 46.48
N LEU A 149 29.20 -26.89 45.33
CA LEU A 149 30.38 -26.83 44.45
C LEU A 149 30.59 -25.45 43.82
N TYR A 150 29.50 -24.70 43.58
CA TYR A 150 29.52 -23.30 43.14
C TYR A 150 30.00 -22.36 44.25
N GLU A 151 29.38 -22.41 45.43
CA GLU A 151 29.74 -21.61 46.59
C GLU A 151 31.19 -21.89 47.06
N ALA A 152 31.68 -23.14 46.92
CA ALA A 152 33.07 -23.53 47.16
C ALA A 152 34.05 -23.21 46.01
N LYS A 153 33.59 -22.51 44.95
CA LYS A 153 34.34 -22.12 43.74
C LYS A 153 35.01 -23.29 42.98
N GLN A 154 34.54 -24.52 43.14
CA GLN A 154 35.10 -25.70 42.45
C GLN A 154 34.66 -25.82 40.99
N LEU A 155 33.69 -25.00 40.56
CA LEU A 155 33.20 -24.93 39.18
C LEU A 155 34.01 -24.00 38.25
N THR A 156 34.92 -23.19 38.79
CA THR A 156 35.72 -22.22 38.01
C THR A 156 36.85 -22.89 37.23
N ASP A 157 37.30 -22.22 36.17
CA ASP A 157 38.34 -22.73 35.27
C ASP A 157 39.66 -23.01 36.00
N THR A 158 39.97 -24.31 36.10
CA THR A 158 41.28 -24.82 36.46
C THR A 158 41.69 -25.87 35.42
N PRO A 159 42.95 -25.91 34.94
CA PRO A 159 43.34 -26.75 33.79
C PRO A 159 43.11 -28.25 33.95
N GLU A 160 42.96 -28.72 35.19
CA GLU A 160 42.73 -30.12 35.57
C GLU A 160 41.25 -30.54 35.51
N ASN A 161 40.31 -29.60 35.38
CA ASN A 161 38.87 -29.84 35.56
C ASN A 161 38.14 -30.31 34.27
N ARG A 162 38.85 -31.03 33.40
CA ARG A 162 38.46 -31.35 31.99
C ARG A 162 37.27 -32.29 31.79
N SER A 163 36.54 -32.69 32.84
CA SER A 163 35.45 -33.67 32.72
C SER A 163 34.40 -33.56 33.83
N LEU A 164 33.96 -32.34 34.17
CA LEU A 164 32.75 -32.20 34.98
C LEU A 164 31.51 -32.26 34.08
N ASP A 165 31.03 -33.48 33.90
CA ASP A 165 29.73 -33.79 33.30
C ASP A 165 28.62 -33.37 34.27
N LEU A 166 27.74 -32.45 33.81
CA LEU A 166 26.55 -31.99 34.54
C LEU A 166 25.26 -32.64 34.00
N SER A 167 25.37 -33.66 33.15
CA SER A 167 24.20 -34.28 32.52
C SER A 167 23.20 -34.84 33.54
N THR A 168 21.91 -34.75 33.21
CA THR A 168 20.79 -35.14 34.07
C THR A 168 20.65 -34.36 35.39
N ALA A 169 21.37 -33.25 35.57
CA ALA A 169 21.14 -32.36 36.71
C ALA A 169 19.91 -31.45 36.48
N GLU A 170 19.10 -31.31 37.52
CA GLU A 170 18.14 -30.21 37.65
C GLU A 170 18.85 -29.06 38.37
N LEU A 171 18.87 -27.89 37.74
CA LEU A 171 19.62 -26.70 38.18
C LEU A 171 18.77 -25.41 38.07
N SER A 172 17.45 -25.55 37.93
CA SER A 172 16.46 -24.48 37.96
C SER A 172 16.56 -23.63 39.24
N ASP A 173 16.16 -22.37 39.15
CA ASP A 173 16.20 -21.37 40.23
C ASP A 173 17.60 -21.09 40.87
N ILE A 174 18.70 -21.56 40.24
CA ILE A 174 20.06 -21.24 40.68
C ILE A 174 20.54 -19.90 40.10
N ASP A 175 21.37 -19.19 40.87
CA ASP A 175 22.05 -17.96 40.44
C ASP A 175 23.46 -18.27 39.90
N PHE A 176 23.62 -18.25 38.59
CA PHE A 176 24.87 -18.55 37.86
C PHE A 176 25.50 -17.30 37.23
N ARG A 177 25.19 -16.10 37.77
CA ARG A 177 25.74 -14.85 37.26
C ARG A 177 27.28 -14.81 37.33
N GLU A 178 27.90 -14.23 36.31
CA GLU A 178 29.36 -14.15 36.12
C GLU A 178 30.10 -15.51 36.04
N SER A 179 29.39 -16.61 35.77
CA SER A 179 29.99 -17.95 35.71
C SER A 179 30.71 -18.28 34.39
N SER A 180 31.70 -19.18 34.47
CA SER A 180 32.41 -19.75 33.32
C SER A 180 32.11 -21.23 33.16
N ILE A 181 31.43 -21.57 32.06
CA ILE A 181 30.98 -22.92 31.72
C ILE A 181 31.61 -23.38 30.37
N ASN A 182 32.48 -22.55 29.82
CA ASN A 182 33.25 -22.75 28.58
C ASN A 182 33.85 -24.17 28.44
N LYS A 183 33.80 -24.76 27.24
CA LYS A 183 34.44 -26.04 26.86
C LYS A 183 34.01 -27.29 27.64
N LYS A 184 32.85 -27.25 28.31
CA LYS A 184 32.20 -28.39 28.97
C LYS A 184 31.21 -29.09 28.00
N ILE A 185 30.62 -30.20 28.43
CA ILE A 185 29.52 -30.90 27.75
C ILE A 185 28.33 -30.93 28.69
N LEU A 186 27.14 -30.49 28.23
CA LEU A 186 25.91 -30.41 29.02
C LEU A 186 24.77 -31.15 28.31
N ASN A 187 24.39 -32.34 28.79
CA ASN A 187 23.39 -33.17 28.13
C ASN A 187 22.18 -33.46 29.04
N ASN A 188 20.94 -33.34 28.56
CA ASN A 188 19.73 -33.63 29.36
C ASN A 188 19.68 -32.79 30.66
N LEU A 189 19.88 -31.48 30.56
CA LEU A 189 20.03 -30.56 31.70
C LEU A 189 18.83 -29.62 31.81
N SER A 190 18.32 -29.35 33.02
CA SER A 190 17.23 -28.39 33.24
C SER A 190 17.72 -27.13 33.93
N LEU A 191 17.52 -25.97 33.29
CA LEU A 191 17.93 -24.63 33.69
C LEU A 191 16.78 -23.63 33.47
N VAL A 192 15.60 -23.93 34.02
CA VAL A 192 14.40 -23.07 34.00
C VAL A 192 14.48 -21.99 35.08
N ASN A 193 14.03 -20.76 34.77
CA ASN A 193 14.06 -19.58 35.65
C ASN A 193 15.45 -19.21 36.23
N VAL A 194 16.54 -19.55 35.53
CA VAL A 194 17.91 -19.37 36.01
C VAL A 194 18.41 -17.95 35.72
N PHE A 195 19.16 -17.35 36.64
CA PHE A 195 19.83 -16.07 36.39
C PHE A 195 21.22 -16.28 35.77
N LEU A 196 21.34 -16.04 34.46
CA LEU A 196 22.57 -16.25 33.66
C LEU A 196 23.22 -14.95 33.18
N SER A 197 23.10 -13.85 33.95
CA SER A 197 23.73 -12.57 33.62
C SER A 197 25.25 -12.69 33.56
N ASN A 198 25.90 -12.19 32.50
CA ASN A 198 27.35 -12.27 32.25
C ASN A 198 27.91 -13.72 32.20
N ALA A 199 27.08 -14.75 32.01
CA ALA A 199 27.55 -16.13 31.95
C ALA A 199 28.22 -16.46 30.61
N THR A 200 29.30 -17.25 30.64
CA THR A 200 30.08 -17.62 29.44
C THR A 200 30.01 -19.12 29.12
N PHE A 201 29.64 -19.40 27.87
CA PHE A 201 29.33 -20.70 27.27
C PHE A 201 30.16 -20.94 25.99
N ILE A 202 31.33 -20.31 25.90
CA ILE A 202 32.20 -20.29 24.72
C ILE A 202 32.79 -21.69 24.46
N CYS A 203 32.71 -22.15 23.21
CA CYS A 203 33.18 -23.48 22.79
C CYS A 203 32.58 -24.64 23.61
N ILE A 204 31.38 -24.48 24.16
CA ILE A 204 30.66 -25.53 24.88
C ILE A 204 29.90 -26.45 23.91
N LYS A 205 29.62 -27.69 24.31
CA LYS A 205 28.66 -28.56 23.61
C LYS A 205 27.43 -28.81 24.50
N MET A 206 26.22 -28.66 23.95
CA MET A 206 24.96 -28.91 24.64
C MET A 206 24.04 -29.83 23.84
N ALA A 207 23.29 -30.70 24.51
CA ALA A 207 22.25 -31.51 23.90
C ALA A 207 21.05 -31.71 24.86
N HIS A 208 19.80 -31.60 24.40
CA HIS A 208 18.62 -31.83 25.25
C HIS A 208 18.59 -30.92 26.50
N VAL A 209 18.91 -29.63 26.35
CA VAL A 209 18.99 -28.68 27.48
C VAL A 209 17.76 -27.78 27.49
N ASN A 210 17.08 -27.72 28.64
CA ASN A 210 15.92 -26.86 28.84
C ASN A 210 16.34 -25.53 29.50
N PHE A 211 16.14 -24.44 28.77
CA PHE A 211 16.31 -23.04 29.14
C PHE A 211 14.98 -22.26 29.01
N SER A 212 13.83 -22.94 29.00
CA SER A 212 12.53 -22.27 28.86
C SER A 212 12.33 -21.21 29.95
N SER A 213 11.75 -20.07 29.57
CA SER A 213 11.55 -18.89 30.43
C SER A 213 12.81 -18.30 31.12
N THR A 214 14.02 -18.71 30.74
CA THR A 214 15.27 -18.23 31.36
C THR A 214 15.77 -16.91 30.75
N LYS A 215 16.39 -16.06 31.59
CA LYS A 215 16.78 -14.69 31.25
C LYS A 215 18.30 -14.53 31.10
N PHE A 216 18.75 -14.25 29.89
CA PHE A 216 20.13 -14.10 29.48
C PHE A 216 20.49 -12.61 29.28
N TYR A 217 21.14 -12.01 30.29
CA TYR A 217 21.63 -10.64 30.22
C TYR A 217 23.14 -10.63 29.96
N ALA A 218 23.57 -10.22 28.77
CA ALA A 218 24.97 -10.25 28.34
C ALA A 218 25.64 -11.63 28.47
N ALA A 219 24.89 -12.71 28.18
CA ALA A 219 25.44 -14.05 28.09
C ALA A 219 26.25 -14.21 26.79
N ASN A 220 27.18 -15.17 26.76
CA ASN A 220 28.03 -15.39 25.59
C ASN A 220 28.15 -16.87 25.22
N PHE A 221 27.46 -17.26 24.15
CA PHE A 221 27.43 -18.59 23.51
C PHE A 221 28.31 -18.66 22.26
N SER A 222 29.27 -17.75 22.07
CA SER A 222 30.09 -17.74 20.84
C SER A 222 30.85 -19.06 20.66
N LEU A 223 30.83 -19.61 19.45
CA LEU A 223 31.40 -20.94 19.14
C LEU A 223 30.78 -22.11 19.92
N ALA A 224 29.57 -21.99 20.46
CA ALA A 224 28.85 -23.12 21.07
C ALA A 224 28.29 -24.07 20.01
N GLU A 225 28.24 -25.36 20.31
CA GLU A 225 27.47 -26.37 19.58
C GLU A 225 26.24 -26.74 20.43
N ILE A 226 25.04 -26.57 19.91
CA ILE A 226 23.78 -26.74 20.66
C ILE A 226 22.81 -27.59 19.84
N HIS A 227 22.32 -28.69 20.42
CA HIS A 227 21.35 -29.60 19.77
C HIS A 227 20.11 -29.82 20.64
N ASP A 228 18.91 -29.85 20.03
CA ASP A 228 17.63 -30.16 20.71
C ASP A 228 17.47 -29.40 22.03
N ALA A 229 17.58 -28.07 21.98
CA ALA A 229 17.55 -27.20 23.15
C ALA A 229 16.26 -26.36 23.18
N ASP A 230 15.57 -26.42 24.30
CA ASP A 230 14.33 -25.66 24.54
C ASP A 230 14.68 -24.29 25.15
N PHE A 231 14.63 -23.24 24.33
CA PHE A 231 14.72 -21.84 24.72
C PHE A 231 13.34 -21.16 24.64
N SER A 232 12.25 -21.90 24.72
CA SER A 232 10.90 -21.34 24.53
C SER A 232 10.58 -20.30 25.62
N SER A 233 10.02 -19.15 25.20
CA SER A 233 9.81 -17.98 26.07
C SER A 233 11.06 -17.44 26.78
N ALA A 234 12.28 -17.75 26.33
CA ALA A 234 13.51 -17.20 26.91
C ALA A 234 13.75 -15.75 26.48
N GLU A 235 14.49 -14.99 27.31
CA GLU A 235 14.77 -13.57 27.05
C GLU A 235 16.27 -13.32 26.87
N PHE A 236 16.67 -12.77 25.72
CA PHE A 236 18.07 -12.55 25.32
C PHE A 236 18.38 -11.05 25.17
N TYR A 237 18.97 -10.45 26.21
CA TYR A 237 19.35 -9.03 26.23
C TYR A 237 20.87 -8.87 26.10
N ASN A 238 21.33 -8.19 25.04
CA ASN A 238 22.75 -7.96 24.74
C ASN A 238 23.59 -9.25 24.66
N THR A 239 22.97 -10.38 24.30
CA THR A 239 23.62 -11.70 24.27
C THR A 239 24.42 -11.88 22.97
N SER A 240 25.42 -12.78 22.99
CA SER A 240 26.19 -13.18 21.79
C SER A 240 26.03 -14.66 21.49
N PHE A 241 25.70 -14.98 20.25
CA PHE A 241 25.74 -16.34 19.66
C PHE A 241 26.82 -16.45 18.56
N THR A 242 27.68 -15.45 18.39
CA THR A 242 28.61 -15.33 17.24
C THR A 242 29.36 -16.62 16.93
N SER A 243 29.22 -17.11 15.70
CA SER A 243 29.84 -18.35 15.21
C SER A 243 29.45 -19.64 15.97
N ALA A 244 28.28 -19.69 16.61
CA ALA A 244 27.71 -20.94 17.14
C ALA A 244 27.07 -21.81 16.03
N GLU A 245 26.93 -23.10 16.30
CA GLU A 245 26.20 -24.09 15.50
C GLU A 245 25.02 -24.60 16.33
N ILE A 246 23.79 -24.41 15.84
CA ILE A 246 22.55 -24.63 16.60
C ILE A 246 21.58 -25.47 15.77
N HIS A 247 21.19 -26.63 16.30
CA HIS A 247 20.36 -27.63 15.62
C HIS A 247 19.14 -27.99 16.46
N ASP A 248 17.99 -28.25 15.81
CA ASP A 248 16.76 -28.77 16.43
C ASP A 248 16.23 -27.93 17.61
N ALA A 249 16.65 -26.66 17.74
CA ALA A 249 16.38 -25.83 18.91
C ALA A 249 15.07 -25.02 18.79
N ASP A 250 14.34 -24.93 19.89
CA ASP A 250 13.07 -24.19 19.97
C ASP A 250 13.24 -22.85 20.70
N PHE A 251 13.14 -21.75 19.96
CA PHE A 251 13.11 -20.37 20.45
C PHE A 251 11.71 -19.74 20.34
N SER A 252 10.65 -20.55 20.20
CA SER A 252 9.28 -20.04 20.06
C SER A 252 8.88 -19.19 21.26
N PHE A 253 8.20 -18.06 21.00
CA PHE A 253 7.86 -17.03 21.98
C PHE A 253 9.06 -16.37 22.71
N ALA A 254 10.31 -16.62 22.32
CA ALA A 254 11.47 -15.94 22.90
C ALA A 254 11.54 -14.46 22.48
N GLU A 255 12.26 -13.65 23.26
CA GLU A 255 12.50 -12.23 22.98
C GLU A 255 14.01 -11.96 22.83
N PHE A 256 14.41 -11.36 21.71
CA PHE A 256 15.81 -11.00 21.42
C PHE A 256 15.99 -9.48 21.30
N TYR A 257 16.77 -8.90 22.21
CA TYR A 257 17.10 -7.47 22.24
C TYR A 257 18.61 -7.24 22.18
N ASN A 258 19.07 -6.37 21.26
CA ASN A 258 20.50 -6.01 21.11
C ASN A 258 21.45 -7.20 20.94
N THR A 259 20.96 -8.33 20.40
CA THR A 259 21.72 -9.59 20.35
C THR A 259 22.56 -9.68 19.07
N ASN A 260 23.77 -10.24 19.19
CA ASN A 260 24.67 -10.48 18.07
C ASN A 260 24.77 -11.98 17.79
N SER A 261 24.25 -12.40 16.64
CA SER A 261 24.26 -13.78 16.15
C SER A 261 24.98 -13.88 14.80
N THR A 262 25.93 -12.97 14.53
CA THR A 262 26.71 -12.97 13.27
C THR A 262 27.51 -14.27 13.10
N LEU A 263 27.61 -14.75 11.86
CA LEU A 263 28.28 -16.02 11.50
C LEU A 263 27.72 -17.27 12.20
N THR A 264 26.58 -17.20 12.89
CA THR A 264 25.91 -18.37 13.49
C THR A 264 25.31 -19.25 12.38
N SER A 265 25.17 -20.55 12.64
CA SER A 265 24.41 -21.46 11.78
C SER A 265 23.26 -22.08 12.56
N PHE A 266 22.04 -21.95 12.04
CA PHE A 266 20.81 -22.49 12.62
C PHE A 266 20.21 -23.54 11.66
N PHE A 267 19.93 -24.74 12.15
CA PHE A 267 19.36 -25.87 11.38
C PHE A 267 18.12 -26.41 12.09
N ASP A 268 17.02 -26.62 11.36
CA ASP A 268 15.76 -27.19 11.90
C ASP A 268 15.19 -26.42 13.12
N THR A 269 15.53 -25.13 13.25
CA THR A 269 15.19 -24.31 14.43
C THR A 269 13.84 -23.60 14.34
N ALA A 270 13.12 -23.57 15.45
CA ALA A 270 11.85 -22.86 15.56
C ALA A 270 12.03 -21.46 16.16
N PHE A 271 11.55 -20.44 15.44
CA PHE A 271 11.44 -19.04 15.86
C PHE A 271 9.98 -18.58 15.78
N ALA A 272 9.03 -19.46 16.12
CA ALA A 272 7.62 -19.20 15.91
C ALA A 272 7.08 -18.24 16.98
N THR A 273 6.47 -17.13 16.55
CA THR A 273 6.03 -16.04 17.46
C THR A 273 7.18 -15.43 18.29
N THR A 274 8.42 -15.51 17.80
CA THR A 274 9.61 -14.91 18.44
C THR A 274 9.71 -13.43 18.08
N THR A 275 10.08 -12.56 19.04
CA THR A 275 10.29 -11.13 18.80
C THR A 275 11.78 -10.79 18.73
N PHE A 276 12.19 -10.03 17.72
CA PHE A 276 13.56 -9.58 17.50
C PHE A 276 13.61 -8.05 17.37
N GLN A 277 14.41 -7.39 18.21
CA GLN A 277 14.63 -5.94 18.17
C GLN A 277 16.14 -5.63 18.19
N ASN A 278 16.62 -4.87 17.18
CA ASN A 278 18.01 -4.44 17.09
C ASN A 278 19.00 -5.63 17.16
N VAL A 279 18.76 -6.64 16.31
CA VAL A 279 19.53 -7.90 16.27
C VAL A 279 20.36 -7.94 14.99
N SER A 280 21.61 -8.39 15.10
CA SER A 280 22.46 -8.64 13.91
C SER A 280 22.60 -10.13 13.65
N PHE A 281 22.08 -10.53 12.49
CA PHE A 281 22.22 -11.84 11.86
C PHE A 281 23.05 -11.73 10.57
N SER A 282 23.95 -10.74 10.44
CA SER A 282 24.79 -10.65 9.25
C SER A 282 25.68 -11.88 9.10
N SER A 283 25.78 -12.39 7.86
CA SER A 283 26.52 -13.61 7.51
C SER A 283 26.06 -14.88 8.25
N THR A 284 24.81 -14.93 8.70
CA THR A 284 24.20 -16.08 9.41
C THR A 284 23.60 -17.06 8.40
N THR A 285 23.71 -18.36 8.66
CA THR A 285 23.01 -19.40 7.88
C THR A 285 21.78 -19.88 8.64
N PHE A 286 20.66 -19.99 7.93
CA PHE A 286 19.42 -20.61 8.40
C PHE A 286 19.00 -21.69 7.41
N ASP A 287 19.03 -22.95 7.83
CA ASP A 287 18.43 -24.07 7.10
C ASP A 287 17.18 -24.57 7.85
N THR A 288 16.14 -24.90 7.09
CA THR A 288 14.80 -25.37 7.56
C THR A 288 14.13 -24.54 8.66
N ALA A 289 14.61 -23.33 8.95
CA ALA A 289 14.16 -22.51 10.07
C ALA A 289 12.73 -21.95 9.92
N ASN A 290 12.03 -21.77 11.04
CA ASN A 290 10.62 -21.39 11.06
C ASN A 290 10.36 -20.11 11.87
N PHE A 291 10.31 -18.97 11.20
CA PHE A 291 9.99 -17.63 11.74
C PHE A 291 8.49 -17.29 11.66
N SER A 292 7.61 -18.26 11.47
CA SER A 292 6.17 -17.99 11.25
C SER A 292 5.56 -17.25 12.46
N LEU A 293 4.80 -16.18 12.20
CA LEU A 293 4.25 -15.25 13.20
C LEU A 293 5.30 -14.46 14.02
N ALA A 294 6.60 -14.47 13.67
CA ALA A 294 7.61 -13.65 14.34
C ALA A 294 7.41 -12.14 14.11
N GLU A 295 7.94 -11.33 15.02
CA GLU A 295 7.98 -9.87 14.95
C GLU A 295 9.43 -9.40 14.85
N ILE A 296 9.80 -8.75 13.74
CA ILE A 296 11.18 -8.48 13.36
C ILE A 296 11.37 -6.97 13.12
N HIS A 297 12.12 -6.32 14.02
CA HIS A 297 12.28 -4.86 14.09
C HIS A 297 13.75 -4.46 14.20
N ASP A 298 14.21 -3.54 13.35
CA ASP A 298 15.61 -3.07 13.31
C ASP A 298 16.64 -4.21 13.15
N VAL A 299 16.35 -5.21 12.33
CA VAL A 299 17.20 -6.41 12.17
C VAL A 299 18.04 -6.37 10.89
N ASP A 300 19.32 -6.72 11.02
CA ASP A 300 20.27 -6.82 9.91
C ASP A 300 20.55 -8.28 9.54
N PHE A 301 20.12 -8.69 8.35
CA PHE A 301 20.40 -9.99 7.73
C PHE A 301 21.36 -9.87 6.54
N SER A 302 22.15 -8.79 6.44
CA SER A 302 23.06 -8.58 5.30
C SER A 302 24.04 -9.73 5.16
N PHE A 303 24.19 -10.26 3.94
CA PHE A 303 24.99 -11.47 3.62
C PHE A 303 24.53 -12.78 4.30
N ALA A 304 23.35 -12.82 4.94
CA ALA A 304 22.80 -14.08 5.46
C ALA A 304 22.37 -15.04 4.33
N GLU A 305 22.23 -16.32 4.65
CA GLU A 305 21.79 -17.37 3.74
C GLU A 305 20.58 -18.12 4.35
N PHE A 306 19.48 -18.21 3.59
CA PHE A 306 18.23 -18.84 4.01
C PHE A 306 17.87 -19.99 3.07
N TYR A 307 17.75 -21.20 3.62
CA TYR A 307 17.37 -22.42 2.93
C TYR A 307 16.08 -22.95 3.56
N ILE A 308 15.08 -23.25 2.72
CA ILE A 308 13.81 -23.91 3.11
C ILE A 308 13.11 -23.21 4.31
N THR A 309 13.28 -21.89 4.43
CA THR A 309 12.85 -21.10 5.59
C THR A 309 11.40 -20.63 5.45
N SER A 310 10.63 -20.63 6.54
CA SER A 310 9.28 -20.04 6.59
C SER A 310 9.25 -18.71 7.34
N PHE A 311 8.81 -17.66 6.66
CA PHE A 311 8.39 -16.37 7.22
C PHE A 311 6.85 -16.21 7.15
N THR A 312 6.11 -17.31 7.22
CA THR A 312 4.64 -17.28 7.02
C THR A 312 3.96 -16.40 8.08
N SER A 313 3.27 -15.35 7.63
CA SER A 313 2.63 -14.36 8.50
C SER A 313 3.59 -13.63 9.47
N THR A 314 4.88 -13.53 9.14
CA THR A 314 5.86 -12.70 9.88
C THR A 314 5.54 -11.21 9.70
N SER A 315 5.87 -10.40 10.70
CA SER A 315 5.85 -8.93 10.64
C SER A 315 7.28 -8.39 10.60
N PHE A 316 7.57 -7.51 9.65
CA PHE A 316 8.88 -6.87 9.51
C PHE A 316 8.77 -5.34 9.44
N SER A 317 9.64 -4.63 10.15
CA SER A 317 9.87 -3.20 9.94
C SER A 317 11.36 -2.84 10.00
N ASN A 318 11.82 -1.93 9.12
CA ASN A 318 13.20 -1.43 9.12
C ASN A 318 14.24 -2.57 9.13
N THR A 319 14.01 -3.58 8.29
CA THR A 319 14.83 -4.80 8.19
C THR A 319 15.66 -4.78 6.91
N ILE A 320 16.91 -5.25 6.99
CA ILE A 320 17.88 -5.18 5.89
C ILE A 320 18.22 -6.60 5.40
N PHE A 321 17.94 -6.87 4.13
CA PHE A 321 18.30 -8.11 3.41
C PHE A 321 19.30 -7.84 2.27
N ALA A 322 20.28 -6.95 2.52
CA ALA A 322 21.24 -6.54 1.51
C ALA A 322 22.24 -7.66 1.20
N THR A 323 22.33 -8.06 -0.07
CA THR A 323 23.18 -9.20 -0.52
C THR A 323 22.84 -10.54 0.13
N THR A 324 21.64 -10.68 0.73
CA THR A 324 21.16 -11.93 1.35
C THR A 324 20.78 -12.95 0.26
N THR A 325 21.04 -14.25 0.51
CA THR A 325 20.62 -15.36 -0.36
C THR A 325 19.42 -16.09 0.23
N PHE A 326 18.42 -16.41 -0.59
CA PHE A 326 17.21 -17.15 -0.24
C PHE A 326 16.96 -18.26 -1.25
N GLN A 327 16.79 -19.50 -0.79
CA GLN A 327 16.40 -20.65 -1.62
C GLN A 327 15.20 -21.39 -1.01
N ASN A 328 14.10 -21.49 -1.77
CA ASN A 328 12.85 -22.17 -1.36
C ASN A 328 12.19 -21.54 -0.12
N VAL A 329 12.24 -20.21 0.00
CA VAL A 329 11.77 -19.46 1.19
C VAL A 329 10.34 -18.98 1.02
N ASN A 330 9.50 -19.17 2.04
CA ASN A 330 8.10 -18.76 2.01
C ASN A 330 7.85 -17.45 2.79
N PHE A 331 7.45 -16.40 2.08
CA PHE A 331 6.99 -15.12 2.63
C PHE A 331 5.46 -14.92 2.52
N SER A 332 4.65 -15.95 2.26
CA SER A 332 3.19 -15.80 2.12
C SER A 332 2.54 -15.16 3.36
N SER A 333 1.63 -14.20 3.15
CA SER A 333 0.91 -13.44 4.19
C SER A 333 1.79 -12.56 5.12
N THR A 334 3.03 -12.28 4.74
CA THR A 334 3.98 -11.44 5.49
C THR A 334 3.62 -9.96 5.39
N THR A 335 3.81 -9.22 6.48
CA THR A 335 3.71 -7.74 6.48
C THR A 335 5.10 -7.10 6.32
N PHE A 336 5.22 -6.23 5.31
CA PHE A 336 6.46 -5.54 4.96
C PHE A 336 6.32 -4.03 5.18
N ASP A 337 7.02 -3.47 6.18
CA ASP A 337 7.23 -2.02 6.28
C ASP A 337 8.71 -1.67 6.00
N THR A 338 8.93 -1.01 4.85
CA THR A 338 10.19 -0.35 4.47
C THR A 338 11.42 -1.29 4.52
N ILE A 339 11.56 -2.14 3.50
CA ILE A 339 12.52 -3.27 3.46
C ILE A 339 13.36 -3.27 2.19
N GLY A 340 14.67 -3.43 2.36
CA GLY A 340 15.65 -3.52 1.27
C GLY A 340 16.12 -4.95 1.02
N PHE A 341 15.82 -5.48 -0.17
CA PHE A 341 16.38 -6.69 -0.77
C PHE A 341 17.42 -6.33 -1.87
N SER A 342 18.12 -5.19 -1.72
CA SER A 342 19.07 -4.73 -2.73
C SER A 342 20.26 -5.68 -2.85
N SER A 343 20.64 -5.99 -4.09
CA SER A 343 21.64 -7.01 -4.45
C SER A 343 21.36 -8.43 -3.90
N ALA A 344 20.16 -8.71 -3.37
CA ALA A 344 19.79 -10.04 -2.86
C ALA A 344 19.67 -11.08 -3.99
N ARG A 345 19.67 -12.36 -3.61
CA ARG A 345 19.47 -13.49 -4.51
C ARG A 345 18.28 -14.32 -4.00
N LEU A 346 17.21 -14.40 -4.79
CA LEU A 346 15.99 -15.10 -4.43
C LEU A 346 15.69 -16.19 -5.45
N GLU A 347 15.67 -17.44 -5.01
CA GLU A 347 15.39 -18.62 -5.84
C GLU A 347 14.21 -19.41 -5.26
N ASN A 348 13.19 -19.68 -6.07
CA ASN A 348 11.97 -20.39 -5.67
C ASN A 348 11.25 -19.75 -4.46
N ALA A 349 11.33 -18.42 -4.32
CA ALA A 349 10.75 -17.70 -3.18
C ALA A 349 9.26 -17.35 -3.42
N ASN A 350 8.41 -17.53 -2.40
CA ASN A 350 6.97 -17.25 -2.50
C ASN A 350 6.59 -15.98 -1.74
N PHE A 351 6.17 -14.94 -2.46
CA PHE A 351 5.64 -13.68 -1.93
C PHE A 351 4.12 -13.52 -2.19
N SER A 352 3.45 -14.53 -2.75
CA SER A 352 2.07 -14.43 -3.25
C SER A 352 1.06 -13.87 -2.23
N SER A 353 0.06 -13.17 -2.74
CA SER A 353 -1.03 -12.52 -1.98
C SER A 353 -0.62 -11.45 -0.96
N ASN A 354 0.65 -11.03 -0.90
CA ASN A 354 1.12 -9.98 0.01
C ASN A 354 0.75 -8.55 -0.46
N SER A 355 0.59 -7.64 0.51
CA SER A 355 0.44 -6.19 0.28
C SER A 355 1.70 -5.48 0.77
N ILE A 356 2.46 -4.89 -0.15
CA ILE A 356 3.85 -4.43 0.07
C ILE A 356 3.99 -2.98 -0.41
N ARG A 357 4.76 -2.18 0.34
CA ARG A 357 5.06 -0.77 0.02
C ARG A 357 6.58 -0.53 0.05
N TYR A 358 7.08 0.22 -0.93
CA TYR A 358 8.47 0.69 -1.00
C TYR A 358 9.55 -0.41 -0.95
N ILE A 359 9.23 -1.62 -1.42
CA ILE A 359 10.19 -2.73 -1.45
C ILE A 359 11.26 -2.50 -2.53
N ASN A 360 12.52 -2.59 -2.13
CA ASN A 360 13.68 -2.33 -2.99
C ASN A 360 14.35 -3.65 -3.37
N PHE A 361 14.26 -4.01 -4.65
CA PHE A 361 14.91 -5.14 -5.32
C PHE A 361 16.04 -4.68 -6.26
N THR A 362 16.58 -3.47 -6.11
CA THR A 362 17.60 -2.93 -7.01
C THR A 362 18.85 -3.83 -7.07
N PHE A 363 19.35 -4.08 -8.29
CA PHE A 363 20.47 -4.98 -8.56
C PHE A 363 20.32 -6.45 -8.08
N SER A 364 19.14 -6.86 -7.61
CA SER A 364 18.90 -8.22 -7.13
C SER A 364 18.67 -9.23 -8.27
N SER A 365 18.76 -10.52 -7.95
CA SER A 365 18.49 -11.63 -8.86
C SER A 365 17.31 -12.44 -8.32
N LEU A 366 16.24 -12.54 -9.12
CA LEU A 366 14.99 -13.22 -8.79
C LEU A 366 14.76 -14.34 -9.82
N VAL A 367 14.77 -15.59 -9.35
CA VAL A 367 14.59 -16.80 -10.18
C VAL A 367 13.43 -17.62 -9.64
N ASN A 368 12.43 -17.90 -10.49
CA ASN A 368 11.22 -18.66 -10.13
C ASN A 368 10.46 -18.06 -8.92
N VAL A 369 10.46 -16.73 -8.78
CA VAL A 369 9.82 -16.03 -7.63
C VAL A 369 8.34 -15.78 -7.92
N ASP A 370 7.47 -16.05 -6.94
CA ASP A 370 6.01 -15.89 -7.07
C ASP A 370 5.51 -14.64 -6.34
N PHE A 371 5.08 -13.64 -7.11
CA PHE A 371 4.36 -12.44 -6.66
C PHE A 371 2.89 -12.43 -7.14
N SER A 372 2.30 -13.59 -7.45
CA SER A 372 0.90 -13.64 -7.91
C SER A 372 -0.06 -13.11 -6.85
N PHE A 373 -1.09 -12.38 -7.32
CA PHE A 373 -2.07 -11.68 -6.48
C PHE A 373 -1.48 -10.65 -5.48
N CYS A 374 -0.19 -10.30 -5.56
CA CYS A 374 0.40 -9.26 -4.73
C CYS A 374 -0.15 -7.86 -5.06
N VAL A 375 -0.11 -6.96 -4.08
CA VAL A 375 -0.27 -5.53 -4.30
C VAL A 375 1.05 -4.84 -3.96
N LEU A 376 1.73 -4.31 -4.98
CA LEU A 376 3.08 -3.73 -4.87
C LEU A 376 3.00 -2.22 -5.16
N TYR A 377 3.14 -1.39 -4.13
CA TYR A 377 3.17 0.07 -4.25
C TYR A 377 4.62 0.59 -4.23
N ASN A 378 5.04 1.31 -5.28
CA ASN A 378 6.39 1.89 -5.41
C ASN A 378 7.51 0.83 -5.22
N ALA A 379 7.32 -0.37 -5.79
CA ALA A 379 8.33 -1.41 -5.76
C ALA A 379 9.41 -1.14 -6.83
N ASP A 380 10.69 -1.21 -6.43
CA ASP A 380 11.82 -0.83 -7.28
C ASP A 380 12.68 -2.03 -7.67
N PHE A 381 12.60 -2.44 -8.93
CA PHE A 381 13.38 -3.48 -9.59
C PHE A 381 14.45 -2.90 -10.53
N SER A 382 14.87 -1.63 -10.34
CA SER A 382 15.89 -1.00 -11.20
C SER A 382 17.17 -1.84 -11.31
N SER A 383 17.60 -2.11 -12.55
CA SER A 383 18.75 -2.97 -12.86
C SER A 383 18.73 -4.39 -12.25
N ALA A 384 17.58 -4.90 -11.83
CA ALA A 384 17.43 -6.28 -11.36
C ALA A 384 17.41 -7.29 -12.53
N TRP A 385 17.70 -8.56 -12.23
CA TRP A 385 17.48 -9.69 -13.14
C TRP A 385 16.31 -10.55 -12.63
N LEU A 386 15.28 -10.71 -13.46
CA LEU A 386 14.11 -11.55 -13.19
C LEU A 386 14.05 -12.66 -14.24
N ALA A 387 13.97 -13.92 -13.80
CA ALA A 387 13.79 -15.09 -14.65
C ALA A 387 12.65 -15.98 -14.11
N ASN A 388 11.70 -16.37 -14.97
CA ASN A 388 10.51 -17.16 -14.60
C ASN A 388 9.69 -16.55 -13.43
N VAL A 389 9.67 -15.22 -13.30
CA VAL A 389 8.97 -14.53 -12.19
C VAL A 389 7.48 -14.42 -12.51
N ASN A 390 6.63 -14.73 -11.54
CA ASN A 390 5.17 -14.71 -11.68
C ASN A 390 4.56 -13.47 -11.01
N PHE A 391 4.06 -12.52 -11.80
CA PHE A 391 3.23 -11.39 -11.37
C PHE A 391 1.76 -11.54 -11.83
N SER A 392 1.31 -12.75 -12.17
CA SER A 392 -0.08 -12.93 -12.64
C SER A 392 -1.10 -12.45 -11.59
N HIS A 393 -2.12 -11.73 -12.06
CA HIS A 393 -3.12 -11.05 -11.22
C HIS A 393 -2.59 -10.05 -10.18
N ALA A 394 -1.29 -9.71 -10.19
CA ALA A 394 -0.73 -8.73 -9.26
C ALA A 394 -1.12 -7.30 -9.65
N VAL A 395 -1.04 -6.38 -8.69
CA VAL A 395 -1.34 -4.95 -8.87
C VAL A 395 -0.09 -4.14 -8.54
N LEU A 396 0.53 -3.53 -9.54
CA LEU A 396 1.78 -2.79 -9.41
C LEU A 396 1.55 -1.30 -9.68
N PHE A 397 1.42 -0.51 -8.61
CA PHE A 397 1.27 0.93 -8.70
C PHE A 397 2.65 1.62 -8.66
N ASN A 398 2.99 2.33 -9.74
CA ASN A 398 4.23 3.12 -9.83
C ASN A 398 5.51 2.29 -9.57
N ALA A 399 5.54 1.04 -10.07
CA ALA A 399 6.69 0.15 -9.96
C ALA A 399 7.73 0.43 -11.05
N THR A 400 9.01 0.41 -10.69
CA THR A 400 10.13 0.76 -11.56
C THR A 400 10.96 -0.46 -11.95
N PHE A 401 11.23 -0.61 -13.23
CA PHE A 401 12.08 -1.63 -13.84
C PHE A 401 13.17 -1.03 -14.79
N PRO A 402 13.66 0.21 -14.63
CA PRO A 402 14.58 0.80 -15.61
C PRO A 402 15.90 0.03 -15.66
N SER A 403 16.36 -0.24 -16.89
CA SER A 403 17.54 -1.07 -17.20
C SER A 403 17.50 -2.50 -16.62
N ALA A 404 16.37 -2.98 -16.11
CA ALA A 404 16.21 -4.36 -15.64
C ALA A 404 16.25 -5.36 -16.80
N THR A 405 16.55 -6.62 -16.49
CA THR A 405 16.47 -7.73 -17.45
C THR A 405 15.41 -8.72 -16.99
N LEU A 406 14.35 -8.90 -17.78
CA LEU A 406 13.21 -9.77 -17.51
C LEU A 406 13.14 -10.84 -18.61
N ASP A 407 13.16 -12.12 -18.20
CA ASP A 407 13.17 -13.29 -19.08
C ASP A 407 12.09 -14.29 -18.61
N ASP A 408 11.22 -14.75 -19.52
CA ASP A 408 10.09 -15.65 -19.22
C ASP A 408 9.17 -15.17 -18.05
N VAL A 409 9.00 -13.85 -17.88
CA VAL A 409 8.19 -13.25 -16.78
C VAL A 409 6.71 -13.14 -17.15
N ASP A 410 5.82 -13.62 -16.28
CA ASP A 410 4.37 -13.57 -16.46
C ASP A 410 3.73 -12.38 -15.73
N PHE A 411 3.04 -11.51 -16.47
CA PHE A 411 2.23 -10.40 -15.96
C PHE A 411 0.74 -10.58 -16.32
N SER A 412 0.30 -11.79 -16.67
CA SER A 412 -1.04 -12.01 -17.19
C SER A 412 -2.14 -11.60 -16.21
N SER A 413 -3.15 -10.89 -16.73
CA SER A 413 -4.23 -10.27 -15.95
C SER A 413 -3.79 -9.30 -14.84
N ALA A 414 -2.52 -8.89 -14.78
CA ALA A 414 -2.03 -7.92 -13.80
C ALA A 414 -2.49 -6.49 -14.10
N GLU A 415 -2.41 -5.62 -13.10
CA GLU A 415 -2.75 -4.20 -13.22
C GLU A 415 -1.54 -3.31 -12.90
N LEU A 416 -0.90 -2.77 -13.94
CA LEU A 416 0.23 -1.85 -13.81
C LEU A 416 -0.20 -0.43 -14.21
N GLN A 417 -0.04 0.52 -13.29
CA GLN A 417 -0.31 1.94 -13.54
C GLN A 417 1.00 2.74 -13.46
N LYS A 418 1.35 3.42 -14.54
CA LYS A 418 2.63 4.13 -14.74
C LYS A 418 3.91 3.27 -14.49
N PRO A 419 4.01 1.99 -14.94
CA PRO A 419 5.25 1.25 -14.78
C PRO A 419 6.37 1.82 -15.67
N ASP A 420 7.61 1.86 -15.19
CA ASP A 420 8.77 2.29 -15.98
C ASP A 420 9.69 1.11 -16.34
N PHE A 421 9.63 0.67 -17.60
CA PHE A 421 10.54 -0.29 -18.22
C PHE A 421 11.61 0.39 -19.10
N SER A 422 11.95 1.66 -18.84
CA SER A 422 12.90 2.40 -19.70
C SER A 422 14.27 1.72 -19.79
N ASN A 423 14.76 1.55 -21.02
CA ASN A 423 16.00 0.84 -21.37
C ASN A 423 16.07 -0.64 -20.90
N ALA A 424 14.96 -1.22 -20.41
CA ALA A 424 14.93 -2.61 -19.95
C ALA A 424 15.10 -3.60 -21.12
N GLN A 425 15.50 -4.84 -20.78
CA GLN A 425 15.59 -5.96 -21.70
C GLN A 425 14.49 -6.97 -21.33
N LEU A 426 13.52 -7.16 -22.22
CA LEU A 426 12.27 -7.88 -21.98
C LEU A 426 12.13 -9.00 -23.02
N THR A 427 12.31 -10.25 -22.62
CA THR A 427 12.29 -11.43 -23.49
C THR A 427 11.20 -12.40 -23.06
N ASN A 428 10.36 -12.85 -24.00
CA ASN A 428 9.27 -13.82 -23.77
C ASN A 428 8.19 -13.40 -22.75
N LEU A 429 8.05 -12.10 -22.42
CA LEU A 429 7.08 -11.66 -21.41
C LEU A 429 5.62 -11.96 -21.81
N ASN A 430 4.80 -12.29 -20.83
CA ASN A 430 3.36 -12.50 -21.00
C ASN A 430 2.55 -11.37 -20.38
N PHE A 431 2.14 -10.40 -21.20
CA PHE A 431 1.21 -9.32 -20.86
C PHE A 431 -0.24 -9.61 -21.31
N THR A 432 -0.66 -10.89 -21.36
CA THR A 432 -2.03 -11.25 -21.76
C THR A 432 -3.06 -10.65 -20.82
N SER A 433 -4.00 -9.87 -21.37
CA SER A 433 -5.08 -9.16 -20.64
C SER A 433 -4.60 -8.16 -19.58
N THR A 434 -3.31 -7.82 -19.56
CA THR A 434 -2.70 -6.92 -18.56
C THR A 434 -3.10 -5.47 -18.79
N LYS A 435 -3.37 -4.71 -17.72
CA LYS A 435 -3.48 -3.24 -17.81
C LYS A 435 -2.09 -2.63 -17.70
N LEU A 436 -1.70 -1.85 -18.71
CA LEU A 436 -0.39 -1.18 -18.83
C LEU A 436 -0.66 0.31 -19.10
N ILE A 437 -1.25 1.01 -18.14
CA ILE A 437 -1.79 2.36 -18.38
C ILE A 437 -0.71 3.40 -18.11
N VAL A 438 -0.37 4.19 -19.14
CA VAL A 438 0.79 5.11 -19.17
C VAL A 438 2.13 4.40 -18.88
N ALA A 439 2.32 3.19 -19.42
CA ALA A 439 3.58 2.46 -19.27
C ALA A 439 4.70 3.10 -20.10
N ASN A 440 5.92 3.20 -19.54
CA ASN A 440 7.09 3.72 -20.25
C ASN A 440 8.03 2.58 -20.64
N PHE A 441 8.18 2.35 -21.94
CA PHE A 441 9.12 1.40 -22.55
C PHE A 441 10.22 2.15 -23.35
N THR A 442 10.47 3.43 -23.05
CA THR A 442 11.43 4.24 -23.84
C THR A 442 12.81 3.60 -23.89
N GLY A 443 13.32 3.33 -25.09
CA GLY A 443 14.61 2.66 -25.32
C GLY A 443 14.66 1.18 -24.98
N ALA A 444 13.55 0.56 -24.56
CA ALA A 444 13.52 -0.86 -24.18
C ALA A 444 13.78 -1.79 -25.37
N LYS A 445 14.41 -2.93 -25.10
CA LYS A 445 14.52 -4.07 -26.02
C LYS A 445 13.47 -5.09 -25.64
N VAL A 446 12.46 -5.26 -26.48
CA VAL A 446 11.33 -6.17 -26.27
C VAL A 446 11.34 -7.18 -27.40
N PHE A 447 11.34 -8.47 -27.07
CA PHE A 447 11.40 -9.56 -28.05
C PHE A 447 10.46 -10.71 -27.67
N ASN A 448 9.78 -11.28 -28.66
CA ASN A 448 8.86 -12.42 -28.49
C ASN A 448 7.82 -12.22 -27.36
N THR A 449 7.41 -10.98 -27.11
CA THR A 449 6.55 -10.61 -25.98
C THR A 449 5.09 -10.54 -26.41
N ASN A 450 4.22 -11.13 -25.60
CA ASN A 450 2.79 -11.25 -25.86
C ASN A 450 1.98 -10.18 -25.12
N PHE A 451 1.44 -9.21 -25.85
CA PHE A 451 0.55 -8.14 -25.38
C PHE A 451 -0.94 -8.40 -25.73
N HIS A 452 -1.33 -9.65 -25.99
CA HIS A 452 -2.69 -10.01 -26.42
C HIS A 452 -3.76 -9.51 -25.43
N GLN A 453 -4.79 -8.82 -25.92
CA GLN A 453 -5.86 -8.20 -25.12
C GLN A 453 -5.41 -7.20 -24.04
N SER A 454 -4.13 -6.80 -24.01
CA SER A 454 -3.61 -5.82 -23.04
C SER A 454 -4.19 -4.41 -23.24
N SER A 455 -4.14 -3.58 -22.20
CA SER A 455 -4.57 -2.18 -22.23
C SER A 455 -3.39 -1.22 -22.04
N CYS A 456 -2.63 -1.02 -23.12
CA CYS A 456 -1.45 -0.14 -23.23
C CYS A 456 -1.80 1.36 -23.45
N VAL A 457 -2.93 1.84 -22.92
CA VAL A 457 -3.45 3.19 -23.18
C VAL A 457 -2.45 4.26 -22.73
N ALA A 458 -2.19 5.24 -23.62
CA ALA A 458 -1.22 6.32 -23.43
C ALA A 458 0.22 5.89 -23.07
N SER A 459 0.61 4.66 -23.43
CA SER A 459 1.96 4.14 -23.19
C SER A 459 2.99 4.68 -24.18
N ILE A 460 4.24 4.77 -23.75
CA ILE A 460 5.36 5.39 -24.47
C ILE A 460 6.38 4.30 -24.83
N PHE A 461 6.50 4.00 -26.12
CA PHE A 461 7.42 3.02 -26.71
C PHE A 461 8.51 3.71 -27.56
N ASN A 462 8.88 4.95 -27.20
CA ASN A 462 9.80 5.77 -27.99
C ASN A 462 11.18 5.11 -28.08
N HIS A 463 11.74 5.01 -29.28
CA HIS A 463 13.02 4.33 -29.56
C HIS A 463 13.11 2.85 -29.13
N ALA A 464 12.00 2.23 -28.71
CA ALA A 464 11.98 0.83 -28.30
C ALA A 464 12.08 -0.09 -29.53
N SER A 465 12.68 -1.26 -29.35
CA SER A 465 12.58 -2.36 -30.32
C SER A 465 11.55 -3.35 -29.81
N LEU A 466 10.52 -3.65 -30.59
CA LEU A 466 9.45 -4.60 -30.27
C LEU A 466 9.28 -5.66 -31.36
N SER A 467 10.39 -6.12 -31.95
CA SER A 467 10.31 -7.10 -33.04
C SER A 467 9.60 -8.38 -32.60
N ASP A 468 8.77 -8.90 -33.50
CA ASP A 468 8.04 -10.17 -33.32
C ASP A 468 7.08 -10.19 -32.10
N CYS A 469 6.67 -9.02 -31.61
CA CYS A 469 5.70 -8.91 -30.50
C CYS A 469 4.23 -8.98 -30.97
N ASP A 470 3.36 -9.51 -30.12
CA ASP A 470 1.93 -9.73 -30.42
C ASP A 470 1.03 -8.74 -29.67
N PHE A 471 0.46 -7.76 -30.38
CA PHE A 471 -0.48 -6.77 -29.86
C PHE A 471 -1.94 -7.08 -30.26
N ARG A 472 -2.28 -8.32 -30.66
CA ARG A 472 -3.63 -8.67 -31.12
C ARG A 472 -4.69 -8.36 -30.08
N HIS A 473 -5.81 -7.75 -30.50
CA HIS A 473 -6.90 -7.30 -29.63
C HIS A 473 -6.52 -6.25 -28.54
N SER A 474 -5.30 -5.72 -28.51
CA SER A 474 -4.88 -4.75 -27.49
C SER A 474 -5.50 -3.36 -27.65
N ASN A 475 -5.52 -2.58 -26.56
CA ASN A 475 -5.96 -1.19 -26.55
C ASN A 475 -4.76 -0.23 -26.44
N LEU A 476 -4.34 0.32 -27.59
CA LEU A 476 -3.18 1.21 -27.76
C LEU A 476 -3.59 2.68 -27.95
N LYS A 477 -4.82 3.04 -27.57
CA LYS A 477 -5.35 4.41 -27.67
C LYS A 477 -4.39 5.42 -27.02
N HIS A 478 -4.03 6.47 -27.74
CA HIS A 478 -3.03 7.50 -27.38
C HIS A 478 -1.58 7.00 -27.16
N ALA A 479 -1.24 5.74 -27.46
CA ALA A 479 0.14 5.26 -27.31
C ALA A 479 1.10 5.92 -28.34
N VAL A 480 2.38 6.01 -27.99
CA VAL A 480 3.41 6.69 -28.81
C VAL A 480 4.56 5.71 -29.09
N PHE A 481 4.86 5.51 -30.37
CA PHE A 481 5.90 4.62 -30.91
C PHE A 481 6.96 5.43 -31.67
N TYR A 482 7.32 6.63 -31.20
CA TYR A 482 8.21 7.52 -31.96
C TYR A 482 9.57 6.86 -32.17
N LYS A 483 9.95 6.64 -33.45
CA LYS A 483 11.16 5.92 -33.86
C LYS A 483 11.31 4.52 -33.26
N ALA A 484 10.20 3.84 -32.95
CA ALA A 484 10.22 2.44 -32.52
C ALA A 484 10.51 1.48 -33.69
N ASN A 485 11.10 0.32 -33.41
CA ASN A 485 11.24 -0.78 -34.37
C ASN A 485 10.11 -1.80 -34.16
N LEU A 486 9.15 -1.84 -35.08
CA LEU A 486 7.92 -2.65 -35.02
C LEU A 486 7.89 -3.76 -36.08
N ASN A 487 9.08 -4.19 -36.54
CA ASN A 487 9.19 -5.23 -37.56
C ASN A 487 8.48 -6.52 -37.15
N GLN A 488 7.61 -7.03 -38.03
CA GLN A 488 6.81 -8.26 -37.81
C GLN A 488 5.84 -8.22 -36.61
N VAL A 489 5.55 -7.04 -36.04
CA VAL A 489 4.56 -6.87 -34.96
C VAL A 489 3.13 -7.12 -35.44
N ASN A 490 2.34 -7.86 -34.67
CA ASN A 490 0.94 -8.13 -34.99
C ASN A 490 -0.03 -7.20 -34.22
N PHE A 491 -0.59 -6.19 -34.89
CA PHE A 491 -1.62 -5.30 -34.34
C PHE A 491 -3.06 -5.71 -34.72
N SER A 492 -3.28 -6.94 -35.21
CA SER A 492 -4.60 -7.34 -35.72
C SER A 492 -5.69 -7.23 -34.65
N ARG A 493 -6.78 -6.53 -34.97
CA ARG A 493 -7.88 -6.17 -34.05
C ARG A 493 -7.50 -5.27 -32.86
N ALA A 494 -6.32 -4.65 -32.86
CA ALA A 494 -6.00 -3.62 -31.87
C ALA A 494 -6.80 -2.33 -32.07
N ASN A 495 -6.96 -1.53 -31.02
CA ASN A 495 -7.46 -0.16 -31.06
C ASN A 495 -6.28 0.83 -31.10
N LEU A 496 -6.10 1.51 -32.23
CA LEU A 496 -5.01 2.45 -32.51
C LEU A 496 -5.48 3.93 -32.55
N TYR A 497 -6.59 4.26 -31.88
CA TYR A 497 -7.13 5.63 -31.87
C TYR A 497 -6.12 6.64 -31.30
N LYS A 498 -5.74 7.66 -32.10
CA LYS A 498 -4.72 8.66 -31.75
C LYS A 498 -3.34 8.07 -31.39
N THR A 499 -3.02 6.86 -31.86
CA THR A 499 -1.68 6.27 -31.70
C THR A 499 -0.68 6.94 -32.65
N ASN A 500 0.55 7.20 -32.18
CA ASN A 500 1.56 7.94 -32.94
C ASN A 500 2.77 7.06 -33.31
N PHE A 501 2.89 6.71 -34.60
CA PHE A 501 3.97 5.91 -35.19
C PHE A 501 5.02 6.77 -35.93
N THR A 502 5.17 8.05 -35.59
CA THR A 502 6.11 8.96 -36.30
C THR A 502 7.53 8.39 -36.35
N GLY A 503 8.01 8.07 -37.55
CA GLY A 503 9.33 7.50 -37.79
C GLY A 503 9.53 6.05 -37.34
N ALA A 504 8.47 5.32 -36.99
CA ALA A 504 8.55 3.90 -36.62
C ALA A 504 8.79 2.99 -37.84
N ASN A 505 9.60 1.94 -37.68
CA ASN A 505 9.76 0.90 -38.69
C ASN A 505 8.62 -0.13 -38.59
N MET A 506 7.64 -0.07 -39.50
CA MET A 506 6.50 -0.99 -39.56
C MET A 506 6.61 -2.03 -40.70
N THR A 507 7.83 -2.35 -41.16
CA THR A 507 8.06 -3.36 -42.19
C THR A 507 7.46 -4.71 -41.75
N LYS A 508 6.64 -5.35 -42.60
CA LYS A 508 5.90 -6.60 -42.28
C LYS A 508 4.99 -6.58 -41.05
N SER A 509 4.61 -5.43 -40.48
CA SER A 509 3.63 -5.41 -39.36
C SER A 509 2.22 -5.79 -39.87
N GLU A 510 1.45 -6.56 -39.10
CA GLU A 510 0.06 -6.89 -39.44
C GLU A 510 -0.94 -5.90 -38.82
N LEU A 511 -1.93 -5.46 -39.60
CA LEU A 511 -2.97 -4.49 -39.19
C LEU A 511 -4.40 -5.03 -39.43
N ASN A 512 -4.59 -6.35 -39.48
CA ASN A 512 -5.84 -6.95 -39.95
C ASN A 512 -7.01 -6.65 -39.00
N ASN A 513 -8.08 -6.05 -39.52
CA ASN A 513 -9.31 -5.74 -38.78
C ASN A 513 -9.10 -4.89 -37.48
N THR A 514 -8.12 -3.97 -37.46
CA THR A 514 -7.93 -3.00 -36.37
C THR A 514 -9.22 -2.20 -36.07
N LEU A 515 -9.62 -2.14 -34.81
CA LEU A 515 -10.94 -1.64 -34.38
C LEU A 515 -11.13 -0.12 -34.51
N SER A 516 -10.03 0.63 -34.58
CA SER A 516 -10.02 2.09 -34.80
C SER A 516 -8.61 2.53 -35.17
N ILE A 517 -8.47 3.31 -36.25
CA ILE A 517 -7.20 3.98 -36.64
C ILE A 517 -7.37 5.50 -36.78
N HIS A 518 -8.50 6.04 -36.31
CA HIS A 518 -8.83 7.46 -36.45
C HIS A 518 -7.83 8.34 -35.69
N ASP A 519 -7.40 9.43 -36.34
CA ASP A 519 -6.34 10.35 -35.89
C ASP A 519 -4.98 9.68 -35.56
N ALA A 520 -4.72 8.45 -36.01
CA ALA A 520 -3.40 7.84 -35.87
C ALA A 520 -2.37 8.54 -36.79
N ILE A 521 -1.18 8.81 -36.27
CA ILE A 521 -0.08 9.40 -37.04
C ILE A 521 0.79 8.25 -37.56
N LEU A 522 0.81 8.02 -38.88
CA LEU A 522 1.57 6.94 -39.51
C LEU A 522 3.04 7.37 -39.80
N PRO A 523 3.96 6.42 -40.08
CA PRO A 523 5.33 6.76 -40.43
C PRO A 523 5.42 7.52 -41.76
N ASN A 524 6.22 8.60 -41.79
CA ASN A 524 6.43 9.42 -43.00
C ASN A 524 7.12 8.69 -44.16
N GLU A 525 7.81 7.57 -43.88
CA GLU A 525 8.56 6.79 -44.85
C GLU A 525 8.22 5.30 -44.69
N THR A 526 7.25 4.82 -45.48
CA THR A 526 7.06 3.39 -45.75
C THR A 526 7.41 3.13 -47.21
N SER A 527 8.38 2.25 -47.46
CA SER A 527 8.78 1.88 -48.82
C SER A 527 7.68 1.07 -49.50
N ALA A 528 7.21 1.54 -50.66
CA ALA A 528 5.98 1.08 -51.30
C ALA A 528 6.11 -0.28 -52.02
N HIS A 529 6.46 -1.35 -51.30
CA HIS A 529 6.65 -2.72 -51.82
C HIS A 529 5.95 -3.85 -51.03
N ASP A 530 5.39 -3.60 -49.84
CA ASP A 530 4.64 -4.64 -49.09
C ASP A 530 3.15 -4.67 -49.50
N GLU A 531 2.80 -5.47 -50.52
CA GLU A 531 1.44 -5.65 -51.08
C GLU A 531 0.42 -6.34 -50.12
N ASN A 532 0.66 -6.36 -48.81
CA ASN A 532 -0.10 -7.15 -47.83
C ASN A 532 -0.74 -6.32 -46.69
N LEU A 533 -0.50 -5.01 -46.62
CA LEU A 533 -0.86 -4.18 -45.46
C LEU A 533 -2.37 -4.04 -45.15
N ILE A 534 -3.25 -4.30 -46.12
CA ILE A 534 -4.71 -4.34 -45.90
C ILE A 534 -5.32 -5.50 -46.70
N LYS A 535 -5.82 -6.52 -45.99
CA LYS A 535 -6.67 -7.59 -46.55
C LYS A 535 -7.92 -7.77 -45.69
N ASP A 536 -9.08 -7.67 -46.34
CA ASP A 536 -10.43 -7.93 -45.84
C ASP A 536 -10.78 -7.38 -44.44
N GLY A 537 -11.33 -6.16 -44.39
CA GLY A 537 -11.96 -5.59 -43.19
C GLY A 537 -12.62 -4.23 -43.44
N GLN A 538 -13.68 -3.92 -42.70
CA GLN A 538 -14.27 -2.57 -42.66
C GLN A 538 -13.37 -1.67 -41.80
N ALA A 539 -12.69 -0.70 -42.42
CA ALA A 539 -11.84 0.26 -41.74
C ALA A 539 -12.26 1.70 -42.10
N ASP A 540 -12.75 2.45 -41.12
CA ASP A 540 -13.06 3.88 -41.25
C ASP A 540 -11.78 4.71 -41.27
N CYS A 541 -11.12 4.73 -42.43
CA CYS A 541 -9.87 5.45 -42.67
C CYS A 541 -10.13 6.95 -42.86
N ASN A 542 -9.62 7.80 -41.97
CA ASN A 542 -9.71 9.26 -42.16
C ASN A 542 -8.60 9.75 -43.12
N ILE A 543 -8.90 9.72 -44.43
CA ILE A 543 -7.93 9.99 -45.51
C ILE A 543 -7.48 11.47 -45.51
N SER A 544 -6.37 11.75 -44.83
CA SER A 544 -5.72 13.07 -44.82
C SER A 544 -4.22 13.05 -45.14
N HIS A 545 -3.54 11.92 -44.92
CA HIS A 545 -2.07 11.79 -45.03
C HIS A 545 -1.63 10.53 -45.82
N ILE A 546 -2.47 10.02 -46.73
CA ILE A 546 -2.11 8.88 -47.58
C ILE A 546 -1.48 9.39 -48.89
N SER A 547 -0.16 9.24 -48.99
CA SER A 547 0.58 9.32 -50.26
C SER A 547 1.35 8.02 -50.48
N GLY A 548 1.05 7.29 -51.56
CA GLY A 548 1.80 6.10 -51.97
C GLY A 548 1.17 4.72 -51.71
N TRP A 549 -0.08 4.65 -51.25
CA TRP A 549 -0.78 3.38 -51.00
C TRP A 549 -1.75 3.02 -52.15
N THR A 550 -1.84 1.74 -52.49
CA THR A 550 -2.77 1.22 -53.51
C THR A 550 -3.86 0.39 -52.83
N LEU A 551 -5.12 0.84 -52.92
CA LEU A 551 -6.28 0.11 -52.40
C LEU A 551 -6.85 -0.81 -53.48
N SER A 552 -6.81 -2.12 -53.24
CA SER A 552 -7.45 -3.12 -54.10
C SER A 552 -8.74 -3.66 -53.46
N ASN A 553 -9.85 -3.54 -54.19
CA ASN A 553 -11.15 -4.19 -53.90
C ASN A 553 -11.71 -4.06 -52.47
N GLY A 554 -12.00 -2.82 -52.03
CA GLY A 554 -12.81 -2.55 -50.83
C GLY A 554 -13.84 -1.44 -51.07
N ASN A 555 -14.99 -1.50 -50.38
CA ASN A 555 -16.01 -0.45 -50.45
C ASN A 555 -15.49 0.85 -49.81
N ILE A 556 -15.44 1.94 -50.58
CA ILE A 556 -15.03 3.26 -50.09
C ILE A 556 -16.23 3.96 -49.46
N THR A 557 -16.25 4.10 -48.13
CA THR A 557 -17.32 4.77 -47.38
C THR A 557 -16.80 5.73 -46.31
N THR A 558 -16.03 6.76 -46.69
CA THR A 558 -15.71 7.89 -45.79
C THR A 558 -15.19 9.12 -46.55
N ALA A 559 -15.43 10.32 -46.00
CA ALA A 559 -14.45 11.42 -45.79
C ALA A 559 -15.08 12.84 -45.84
N ILE A 560 -15.14 13.54 -44.70
CA ILE A 560 -15.16 15.02 -44.62
C ILE A 560 -14.43 15.49 -43.36
N SER A 561 -13.29 16.20 -43.48
CA SER A 561 -13.02 17.44 -42.74
C SER A 561 -11.73 18.17 -43.17
N ASN A 562 -11.66 19.46 -42.81
CA ASN A 562 -10.44 20.26 -42.64
C ASN A 562 -9.45 20.45 -43.82
N LYS A 563 -9.77 21.38 -44.73
CA LYS A 563 -8.83 22.48 -45.02
C LYS A 563 -9.57 23.76 -45.39
N SER A 564 -9.11 24.89 -44.86
CA SER A 564 -9.71 26.21 -45.05
C SER A 564 -9.19 26.87 -46.35
N SER A 565 -9.59 26.31 -47.49
CA SER A 565 -9.25 26.82 -48.83
C SER A 565 -10.36 26.46 -49.81
N SER A 566 -10.85 27.45 -50.55
CA SER A 566 -11.93 27.27 -51.53
C SER A 566 -11.55 26.32 -52.66
N ASN A 567 -12.51 25.52 -53.12
CA ASN A 567 -12.47 24.57 -54.23
C ASN A 567 -11.64 23.29 -53.99
N PHE A 568 -12.33 22.15 -54.04
CA PHE A 568 -11.76 20.83 -54.33
C PHE A 568 -12.43 20.28 -55.59
N GLN A 569 -11.68 19.60 -56.45
CA GLN A 569 -12.20 18.77 -57.53
C GLN A 569 -11.73 17.33 -57.35
N PHE A 570 -12.62 16.38 -57.60
CA PHE A 570 -12.30 14.96 -57.67
C PHE A 570 -12.31 14.51 -59.13
N THR A 571 -11.28 13.77 -59.56
CA THR A 571 -11.24 13.15 -60.90
C THR A 571 -11.21 11.64 -60.73
N LEU A 572 -12.35 10.99 -60.99
CA LEU A 572 -12.44 9.53 -61.09
C LEU A 572 -11.74 9.06 -62.37
N GLN A 573 -10.58 8.43 -62.23
CA GLN A 573 -9.95 7.67 -63.32
C GLN A 573 -10.27 6.17 -63.20
N SER A 574 -10.41 5.51 -64.35
CA SER A 574 -10.85 4.12 -64.53
C SER A 574 -12.13 3.71 -63.77
N LEU A 575 -13.29 3.98 -64.38
CA LEU A 575 -14.40 3.02 -64.31
C LEU A 575 -14.16 1.93 -65.36
N SER A 576 -14.18 0.66 -64.95
CA SER A 576 -14.23 -0.45 -65.90
C SER A 576 -15.61 -0.50 -66.57
N THR A 577 -15.63 -0.74 -67.89
CA THR A 577 -16.85 -0.65 -68.70
C THR A 577 -17.80 -1.83 -68.41
N GLY A 578 -18.91 -1.57 -67.71
CA GLY A 578 -20.01 -2.55 -67.59
C GLY A 578 -21.04 -2.34 -66.47
N ALA A 579 -20.74 -1.55 -65.43
CA ALA A 579 -21.61 -1.44 -64.26
C ALA A 579 -22.66 -0.31 -64.37
N ASN A 580 -23.93 -0.68 -64.62
CA ASN A 580 -25.07 0.21 -64.38
C ASN A 580 -25.31 0.35 -62.87
N MET A 581 -25.31 1.58 -62.32
CA MET A 581 -25.67 1.83 -60.92
C MET A 581 -26.89 2.75 -60.78
N TYR A 582 -28.05 2.15 -60.56
CA TYR A 582 -29.10 2.76 -59.74
C TYR A 582 -28.73 2.57 -58.27
N GLN A 583 -27.81 3.39 -57.74
CA GLN A 583 -27.60 3.46 -56.29
C GLN A 583 -28.41 4.59 -55.67
N ARG A 584 -29.39 4.21 -54.86
CA ARG A 584 -30.11 5.11 -53.96
C ARG A 584 -29.20 5.35 -52.75
N VAL A 585 -28.69 6.58 -52.58
CA VAL A 585 -27.91 6.95 -51.39
C VAL A 585 -28.87 7.05 -50.20
N SER A 586 -29.07 5.93 -49.51
CA SER A 586 -29.78 5.90 -48.23
C SER A 586 -28.83 6.32 -47.13
N LEU A 587 -29.14 7.44 -46.47
CA LEU A 587 -28.60 7.72 -45.14
C LEU A 587 -29.18 6.67 -44.19
N SER A 588 -28.33 6.02 -43.39
CA SER A 588 -28.76 4.98 -42.45
C SER A 588 -29.19 5.57 -41.11
N ASP A 589 -30.21 4.98 -40.47
CA ASP A 589 -30.90 5.48 -39.27
C ASP A 589 -30.08 5.37 -37.95
N LYS A 590 -28.83 5.82 -37.98
CA LYS A 590 -27.91 5.94 -36.82
C LYS A 590 -27.18 7.28 -36.80
N TRP A 591 -27.84 8.34 -37.24
CA TRP A 591 -27.38 9.72 -37.04
C TRP A 591 -28.11 10.34 -35.86
N ASP A 592 -27.34 10.74 -34.85
CA ASP A 592 -27.85 11.39 -33.65
C ASP A 592 -28.34 12.81 -33.99
N SER A 593 -29.65 13.04 -33.87
CA SER A 593 -30.34 14.22 -34.39
C SER A 593 -30.04 15.53 -33.64
N ASN A 594 -29.11 15.50 -32.67
CA ASN A 594 -28.79 16.63 -31.79
C ASN A 594 -27.70 17.57 -32.33
N PHE A 595 -27.12 17.30 -33.51
CA PHE A 595 -25.98 18.07 -34.03
C PHE A 595 -26.28 19.12 -35.12
N TRP A 596 -27.47 19.10 -35.74
CA TRP A 596 -27.79 19.98 -36.88
C TRP A 596 -29.25 20.46 -36.85
N THR A 597 -29.49 21.67 -37.35
CA THR A 597 -30.85 22.20 -37.63
C THR A 597 -31.11 22.19 -39.13
N ASP A 598 -32.28 21.72 -39.55
CA ASP A 598 -32.62 21.58 -40.97
C ASP A 598 -32.48 22.87 -41.78
N SER A 599 -31.88 22.73 -42.97
CA SER A 599 -32.01 23.67 -44.08
C SER A 599 -31.82 22.90 -45.40
N GLU A 600 -32.70 23.16 -46.38
CA GLU A 600 -32.92 22.25 -47.50
C GLU A 600 -31.75 22.16 -48.49
N ALA A 601 -31.21 20.95 -48.70
CA ALA A 601 -30.20 20.66 -49.71
C ALA A 601 -30.86 20.37 -51.08
N VAL A 602 -31.14 21.41 -51.87
CA VAL A 602 -31.69 21.27 -53.22
C VAL A 602 -30.65 20.68 -54.18
N LEU A 603 -30.82 19.41 -54.56
CA LEU A 603 -30.02 18.81 -55.63
C LEU A 603 -30.38 19.40 -56.99
N SER A 604 -29.38 19.87 -57.74
CA SER A 604 -29.48 20.05 -59.18
C SER A 604 -28.23 19.51 -59.87
N ALA A 605 -28.41 18.70 -60.91
CA ALA A 605 -27.32 18.08 -61.66
C ALA A 605 -27.52 18.32 -63.16
N LYS A 606 -26.51 18.88 -63.83
CA LYS A 606 -26.44 18.92 -65.30
C LYS A 606 -25.51 17.83 -65.78
N MET A 607 -26.00 16.97 -66.68
CA MET A 607 -25.19 15.90 -67.26
C MET A 607 -24.37 16.39 -68.46
N SER A 608 -23.09 16.67 -68.23
CA SER A 608 -22.07 16.75 -69.28
C SER A 608 -20.69 16.56 -68.67
N THR A 609 -20.11 15.35 -68.85
CA THR A 609 -18.69 15.02 -68.61
C THR A 609 -18.00 15.74 -67.45
N GLY A 610 -18.34 15.36 -66.21
CA GLY A 610 -17.77 15.92 -64.99
C GLY A 610 -18.87 16.30 -63.99
N VAL A 611 -19.19 15.41 -63.06
CA VAL A 611 -20.20 15.66 -62.02
C VAL A 611 -19.55 16.40 -60.84
N SER A 612 -19.70 17.72 -60.81
CA SER A 612 -19.36 18.55 -59.65
C SER A 612 -20.57 18.65 -58.72
N ILE A 613 -20.43 18.25 -57.47
CA ILE A 613 -21.44 18.41 -56.42
C ILE A 613 -20.97 19.52 -55.48
N GLU A 614 -21.77 20.58 -55.33
CA GLU A 614 -21.45 21.72 -54.46
C GLU A 614 -22.38 21.72 -53.23
N LEU A 615 -21.79 21.65 -52.03
CA LEU A 615 -22.50 21.76 -50.76
C LEU A 615 -22.21 23.11 -50.11
N LYS A 616 -23.25 23.83 -49.68
CA LYS A 616 -23.17 25.16 -49.06
C LYS A 616 -23.98 25.18 -47.76
N GLY A 617 -23.44 25.80 -46.70
CA GLY A 617 -24.18 26.13 -45.46
C GLY A 617 -23.59 25.59 -44.14
N ILE A 618 -22.69 24.61 -44.17
CA ILE A 618 -22.21 23.92 -42.96
C ILE A 618 -21.31 24.84 -42.11
N LYS A 619 -21.71 25.09 -40.85
CA LYS A 619 -20.86 25.69 -39.79
C LYS A 619 -20.42 24.61 -38.80
N LYS A 620 -19.17 24.67 -38.36
CA LYS A 620 -18.56 23.71 -37.43
C LYS A 620 -18.69 24.22 -35.99
N ASN A 621 -19.24 23.40 -35.08
CA ASN A 621 -19.07 23.64 -33.64
C ASN A 621 -17.65 23.22 -33.22
N ASN A 622 -16.93 24.13 -32.57
CA ASN A 622 -15.63 23.85 -31.97
C ASN A 622 -15.84 23.37 -30.53
N ALA A 623 -16.13 22.08 -30.37
CA ALA A 623 -16.01 21.38 -29.09
C ALA A 623 -15.01 20.23 -29.31
N VAL A 624 -13.83 20.33 -28.67
CA VAL A 624 -12.82 19.27 -28.67
C VAL A 624 -12.86 18.63 -27.29
N SER A 625 -13.10 17.32 -27.25
CA SER A 625 -13.24 16.54 -26.02
C SER A 625 -12.05 16.71 -25.09
N SER A 626 -12.34 16.89 -23.81
CA SER A 626 -11.37 17.17 -22.75
C SER A 626 -10.52 15.93 -22.40
N MET A 627 -9.22 16.12 -22.34
CA MET A 627 -8.42 15.51 -21.28
C MET A 627 -7.76 16.66 -20.54
N GLU A 628 -7.84 16.68 -19.21
CA GLU A 628 -6.97 17.56 -18.44
C GLU A 628 -5.52 17.11 -18.62
N THR A 629 -4.62 18.07 -18.75
CA THR A 629 -3.25 17.78 -19.15
C THR A 629 -2.50 17.09 -18.01
N LEU A 630 -1.96 15.91 -18.28
CA LEU A 630 -0.96 15.30 -17.39
C LEU A 630 0.29 16.17 -17.40
N ILE A 631 0.44 17.01 -16.38
CA ILE A 631 1.66 17.76 -16.15
C ILE A 631 2.60 16.84 -15.36
N ASN A 632 3.67 16.41 -16.03
CA ASN A 632 4.79 15.69 -15.42
C ASN A 632 5.93 16.69 -15.28
N ILE A 633 6.23 17.07 -14.03
CA ILE A 633 7.28 18.02 -13.70
C ILE A 633 8.44 17.22 -13.11
N PRO A 634 9.63 17.18 -13.74
CA PRO A 634 10.76 16.44 -13.20
C PRO A 634 11.12 16.88 -11.77
N ALA A 635 11.42 15.91 -10.89
CA ALA A 635 11.73 16.18 -9.48
C ALA A 635 12.95 17.11 -9.27
N ASN A 636 13.80 17.26 -10.29
CA ASN A 636 14.95 18.15 -10.33
C ASN A 636 14.70 19.47 -11.09
N ALA A 637 13.51 19.69 -11.67
CA ALA A 637 13.19 20.89 -12.45
C ALA A 637 13.41 22.17 -11.64
N THR A 638 13.89 23.22 -12.30
CA THR A 638 13.96 24.59 -11.78
C THR A 638 13.10 25.52 -12.64
N TRP A 639 12.86 26.72 -12.12
CA TRP A 639 12.14 27.78 -12.81
C TRP A 639 12.94 29.06 -12.73
N ALA A 640 12.87 29.86 -13.80
CA ALA A 640 13.46 31.19 -13.85
C ALA A 640 12.96 32.02 -12.67
N GLN A 641 13.88 32.44 -11.78
CA GLN A 641 13.52 33.05 -10.49
C GLN A 641 12.86 34.43 -10.61
N ASN A 642 12.89 35.05 -11.79
CA ASN A 642 12.15 36.27 -12.10
C ASN A 642 10.90 35.95 -12.93
N GLY A 643 9.73 36.20 -12.37
CA GLY A 643 8.44 36.02 -13.04
C GLY A 643 8.14 37.14 -14.04
N VAL A 644 7.28 36.83 -15.00
CA VAL A 644 6.70 37.78 -15.95
C VAL A 644 5.24 38.02 -15.59
N THR A 645 4.82 39.26 -15.35
CA THR A 645 3.41 39.61 -15.20
C THR A 645 2.65 39.27 -16.49
N ILE A 646 1.66 38.37 -16.41
CA ILE A 646 0.79 37.99 -17.54
C ILE A 646 -0.63 38.57 -17.44
N ALA A 647 -1.05 38.99 -16.24
CA ALA A 647 -2.34 39.64 -15.99
C ALA A 647 -2.24 40.61 -14.80
N GLY A 648 -3.07 41.65 -14.79
CA GLY A 648 -3.08 42.68 -13.73
C GLY A 648 -1.80 43.53 -13.69
N GLY A 649 -1.33 43.88 -12.49
CA GLY A 649 -0.11 44.66 -12.27
C GLY A 649 -0.20 46.17 -12.56
N ASN A 650 -1.26 46.63 -13.21
CA ASN A 650 -1.51 48.05 -13.50
C ASN A 650 -2.25 48.78 -12.34
N GLY A 651 -1.94 48.39 -11.10
CA GLY A 651 -2.66 48.80 -9.89
C GLY A 651 -4.06 48.17 -9.73
N ARG A 652 -4.70 48.40 -8.58
CA ARG A 652 -6.07 47.91 -8.32
C ARG A 652 -7.12 48.68 -9.09
N GLY A 653 -8.06 47.95 -9.69
CA GLY A 653 -9.28 48.54 -10.24
C GLY A 653 -10.03 47.62 -11.19
N GLY A 654 -11.07 48.18 -11.81
CA GLY A 654 -11.99 47.47 -12.70
C GLY A 654 -11.63 47.53 -14.19
N ALA A 655 -10.51 48.15 -14.57
CA ALA A 655 -10.10 48.20 -15.98
C ALA A 655 -9.79 46.79 -16.53
N SER A 656 -9.76 46.67 -17.86
CA SER A 656 -9.40 45.43 -18.57
C SER A 656 -7.97 44.96 -18.28
N ASN A 657 -7.06 45.88 -17.93
CA ASN A 657 -5.66 45.60 -17.60
C ASN A 657 -5.40 45.53 -16.07
N GLN A 658 -6.45 45.54 -15.25
CA GLN A 658 -6.37 45.57 -13.79
C GLN A 658 -7.06 44.35 -13.16
N LEU A 659 -6.61 44.03 -11.94
CA LEU A 659 -7.21 43.07 -11.01
C LEU A 659 -7.33 43.76 -9.64
N TYR A 660 -8.07 43.20 -8.70
CA TYR A 660 -8.16 43.69 -7.32
C TYR A 660 -8.31 42.52 -6.34
N TYR A 661 -7.23 42.22 -5.62
CA TYR A 661 -7.08 40.99 -4.81
C TYR A 661 -7.52 39.71 -5.57
N PRO A 662 -6.92 39.36 -6.72
CA PRO A 662 -7.22 38.09 -7.38
C PRO A 662 -6.90 36.91 -6.45
N GLU A 663 -7.64 35.80 -6.52
CA GLU A 663 -7.46 34.63 -5.63
C GLU A 663 -7.20 33.32 -6.41
N GLY A 664 -8.23 32.59 -6.84
CA GLY A 664 -8.08 31.36 -7.62
C GLY A 664 -7.82 31.62 -9.11
N LEU A 665 -7.17 30.64 -9.78
CA LEU A 665 -6.81 30.72 -11.19
C LEU A 665 -6.81 29.34 -11.88
N PHE A 666 -7.18 29.31 -13.17
CA PHE A 666 -7.12 28.13 -14.02
C PHE A 666 -6.38 28.44 -15.33
N VAL A 667 -5.55 27.53 -15.81
CA VAL A 667 -4.84 27.64 -17.08
C VAL A 667 -5.38 26.59 -18.07
N ASP A 668 -5.96 27.05 -19.18
CA ASP A 668 -6.52 26.21 -20.24
C ASP A 668 -5.40 25.68 -21.18
N ASP A 669 -5.70 24.67 -22.00
CA ASP A 669 -4.67 23.95 -22.78
C ASP A 669 -3.98 24.82 -23.86
N ASP A 670 -4.57 25.97 -24.19
CA ASP A 670 -4.03 26.99 -25.09
C ASP A 670 -3.25 28.12 -24.37
N GLN A 671 -3.00 27.97 -23.06
CA GLN A 671 -2.46 28.99 -22.14
C GLN A 671 -3.38 30.21 -21.92
N THR A 672 -4.68 30.10 -22.20
CA THR A 672 -5.68 31.04 -21.67
C THR A 672 -5.72 30.93 -20.15
N VAL A 673 -5.58 32.06 -19.45
CA VAL A 673 -5.64 32.12 -17.98
C VAL A 673 -6.98 32.73 -17.57
N VAL A 674 -7.74 31.99 -16.77
CA VAL A 674 -8.99 32.42 -16.15
C VAL A 674 -8.74 32.70 -14.67
N ILE A 675 -9.19 33.85 -14.18
CA ILE A 675 -8.83 34.39 -12.85
C ILE A 675 -10.09 34.82 -12.10
N ALA A 676 -10.20 34.40 -10.84
CA ALA A 676 -11.18 34.91 -9.90
C ALA A 676 -10.72 36.28 -9.37
N ASP A 677 -11.30 37.36 -9.91
CA ASP A 677 -10.99 38.74 -9.54
C ASP A 677 -11.87 39.16 -8.34
N PHE A 678 -11.60 38.54 -7.18
CA PHE A 678 -12.42 38.57 -5.96
C PHE A 678 -12.92 39.98 -5.61
N GLY A 679 -12.00 40.94 -5.48
CA GLY A 679 -12.32 42.30 -5.06
C GLY A 679 -13.21 43.07 -6.04
N TYR A 680 -13.14 42.74 -7.34
CA TYR A 680 -14.00 43.32 -8.38
C TYR A 680 -15.20 42.44 -8.78
N ASN A 681 -15.41 41.30 -8.10
CA ASN A 681 -16.64 40.50 -8.17
C ASN A 681 -16.93 39.99 -9.59
N ARG A 682 -15.88 39.53 -10.29
CA ARG A 682 -15.93 39.04 -11.67
C ARG A 682 -14.94 37.89 -11.90
N ILE A 683 -15.16 37.14 -12.97
CA ILE A 683 -14.13 36.27 -13.56
C ILE A 683 -13.57 36.99 -14.80
N MET A 684 -12.24 37.05 -14.87
CA MET A 684 -11.51 37.61 -16.01
C MET A 684 -10.78 36.51 -16.78
N GLN A 685 -10.66 36.67 -18.10
CA GLN A 685 -9.92 35.77 -18.98
C GLN A 685 -8.86 36.57 -19.77
N TRP A 686 -7.59 36.19 -19.61
CA TRP A 686 -6.49 36.61 -20.49
C TRP A 686 -6.15 35.49 -21.47
N ARG A 687 -5.89 35.81 -22.73
CA ARG A 687 -5.50 34.83 -23.76
C ARG A 687 -3.98 34.79 -23.89
N SER A 688 -3.45 33.63 -24.26
CA SER A 688 -2.01 33.48 -24.48
C SER A 688 -1.46 34.52 -25.47
N GLY A 689 -0.41 35.23 -25.05
CA GLY A 689 0.23 36.30 -25.81
C GLY A 689 -0.37 37.70 -25.65
N ASP A 690 -1.59 37.86 -25.13
CA ASP A 690 -2.12 39.17 -24.74
C ASP A 690 -1.84 39.42 -23.26
N THR A 691 -0.85 40.28 -22.97
CA THR A 691 -0.57 40.76 -21.61
C THR A 691 -1.16 42.16 -21.36
N THR A 692 -1.90 42.71 -22.32
CA THR A 692 -2.38 44.09 -22.29
C THR A 692 -3.79 44.21 -21.71
N ASN A 693 -4.71 43.30 -22.07
CA ASN A 693 -6.12 43.42 -21.70
C ASN A 693 -6.79 42.04 -21.51
N GLY A 694 -7.39 41.85 -20.35
CA GLY A 694 -8.28 40.72 -20.07
C GLY A 694 -9.73 41.04 -20.42
N GLN A 695 -10.49 39.99 -20.72
CA GLN A 695 -11.93 40.04 -20.97
C GLN A 695 -12.69 39.59 -19.71
N ALA A 696 -13.65 40.38 -19.24
CA ALA A 696 -14.60 39.91 -18.23
C ALA A 696 -15.55 38.86 -18.85
N VAL A 697 -15.60 37.67 -18.26
CA VAL A 697 -16.38 36.52 -18.78
C VAL A 697 -17.54 36.10 -17.88
N ALA A 698 -17.51 36.45 -16.58
CA ALA A 698 -18.63 36.30 -15.65
C ALA A 698 -18.64 37.42 -14.60
N GLY A 699 -19.81 37.72 -14.02
CA GLY A 699 -19.97 38.74 -12.96
C GLY A 699 -19.76 40.19 -13.42
N GLY A 700 -19.19 41.02 -12.54
CA GLY A 700 -18.74 42.40 -12.85
C GLY A 700 -19.83 43.47 -12.93
N LYS A 701 -21.03 43.22 -12.37
CA LYS A 701 -22.20 44.13 -12.45
C LYS A 701 -22.73 44.65 -11.10
N GLY A 702 -22.13 44.24 -9.99
CA GLY A 702 -22.56 44.63 -8.64
C GLY A 702 -22.02 43.66 -7.59
N LYS A 703 -22.71 43.58 -6.45
CA LYS A 703 -22.48 42.64 -5.34
C LYS A 703 -23.78 41.96 -4.88
N GLU A 704 -24.82 42.01 -5.69
CA GLU A 704 -26.14 41.48 -5.34
C GLU A 704 -26.18 39.97 -5.66
N ASN A 705 -27.03 39.21 -4.96
CA ASN A 705 -27.14 37.75 -5.13
C ASN A 705 -27.87 37.34 -6.45
N GLY A 706 -27.90 38.21 -7.46
CA GLY A 706 -28.51 37.93 -8.76
C GLY A 706 -27.71 36.90 -9.56
N LEU A 707 -28.38 36.14 -10.42
CA LEU A 707 -27.73 35.15 -11.30
C LEU A 707 -26.79 35.79 -12.34
N HIS A 708 -26.94 37.09 -12.61
CA HIS A 708 -26.10 37.87 -13.54
C HIS A 708 -24.96 38.62 -12.82
N GLN A 709 -24.70 38.30 -11.56
CA GLN A 709 -23.66 38.91 -10.71
C GLN A 709 -22.88 37.82 -9.96
N LEU A 710 -21.75 38.22 -9.40
CA LEU A 710 -20.96 37.46 -8.41
C LEU A 710 -20.68 38.41 -7.23
N ASN A 711 -20.20 37.89 -6.11
CA ASN A 711 -19.79 38.65 -4.94
C ASN A 711 -18.62 37.91 -4.27
N GLY A 712 -17.42 38.51 -4.32
CA GLY A 712 -16.19 37.88 -3.83
C GLY A 712 -15.93 36.46 -4.35
N PRO A 713 -15.85 36.23 -5.67
CA PRO A 713 -15.52 34.90 -6.19
C PRO A 713 -14.10 34.51 -5.78
N SER A 714 -13.94 33.38 -5.09
CA SER A 714 -12.64 32.92 -4.56
C SER A 714 -11.90 32.00 -5.51
N ASP A 715 -12.61 31.15 -6.27
CA ASP A 715 -11.99 30.15 -7.15
C ASP A 715 -12.84 29.82 -8.39
N VAL A 716 -12.20 29.30 -9.43
CA VAL A 716 -12.82 29.03 -10.74
C VAL A 716 -12.10 27.92 -11.51
N LEU A 717 -12.87 27.00 -12.11
CA LEU A 717 -12.36 25.98 -13.05
C LEU A 717 -13.20 25.92 -14.34
N ILE A 718 -12.70 25.20 -15.35
CA ILE A 718 -13.36 25.07 -16.68
C ILE A 718 -13.89 23.65 -16.89
N ASP A 719 -15.22 23.51 -16.87
CA ASP A 719 -15.92 22.30 -17.30
C ASP A 719 -15.97 22.25 -18.84
N LYS A 720 -14.87 21.78 -19.42
CA LYS A 720 -14.60 21.76 -20.88
C LYS A 720 -15.64 20.98 -21.68
N GLU A 721 -16.10 19.81 -21.20
CA GLU A 721 -17.18 19.02 -21.84
C GLU A 721 -18.49 19.80 -22.02
N THR A 722 -18.72 20.77 -21.14
CA THR A 722 -19.97 21.55 -21.09
C THR A 722 -19.77 23.02 -21.49
N ASP A 723 -18.54 23.39 -21.88
CA ASP A 723 -18.08 24.75 -22.23
C ASP A 723 -18.56 25.81 -21.23
N SER A 724 -18.27 25.57 -19.95
CA SER A 724 -18.73 26.38 -18.83
C SER A 724 -17.63 26.62 -17.80
N LEU A 725 -17.69 27.76 -17.13
CA LEU A 725 -16.96 28.01 -15.89
C LEU A 725 -17.73 27.42 -14.72
N ILE A 726 -17.05 26.85 -13.73
CA ILE A 726 -17.60 26.53 -12.40
C ILE A 726 -16.90 27.47 -11.41
N ILE A 727 -17.67 28.18 -10.58
CA ILE A 727 -17.19 29.33 -9.79
C ILE A 727 -17.66 29.21 -8.34
N CYS A 728 -16.73 29.34 -7.38
CA CYS A 728 -17.04 29.60 -5.97
C CYS A 728 -17.49 31.06 -5.80
N ASP A 729 -18.78 31.31 -5.68
CA ASP A 729 -19.36 32.64 -5.45
C ASP A 729 -19.50 32.88 -3.94
N ARG A 730 -18.33 32.93 -3.26
CA ARG A 730 -18.13 32.72 -1.82
C ARG A 730 -18.98 33.61 -0.93
N GLU A 731 -19.02 34.92 -1.16
CA GLU A 731 -19.82 35.85 -0.34
C GLU A 731 -21.33 35.77 -0.64
N ASN A 732 -21.73 35.11 -1.74
CA ASN A 732 -23.13 34.71 -2.00
C ASN A 732 -23.45 33.28 -1.49
N ARG A 733 -22.50 32.59 -0.84
CA ARG A 733 -22.61 31.23 -0.28
C ARG A 733 -23.11 30.16 -1.26
N ARG A 734 -22.63 30.20 -2.51
CA ARG A 734 -23.11 29.32 -3.60
C ARG A 734 -22.01 28.96 -4.60
N VAL A 735 -22.15 27.80 -5.24
CA VAL A 735 -21.33 27.43 -6.42
C VAL A 735 -22.19 27.61 -7.67
N VAL A 736 -21.68 28.37 -8.65
CA VAL A 736 -22.41 28.66 -9.90
C VAL A 736 -21.68 28.16 -11.13
N ARG A 737 -22.46 27.73 -12.12
CA ARG A 737 -22.01 27.36 -13.46
C ARG A 737 -22.34 28.47 -14.45
N TRP A 738 -21.36 28.91 -15.24
CA TRP A 738 -21.52 30.02 -16.18
C TRP A 738 -21.04 29.62 -17.58
N SER A 739 -21.98 29.47 -18.52
CA SER A 739 -21.67 29.09 -19.90
C SER A 739 -20.75 30.11 -20.59
N ARG A 740 -19.70 29.62 -21.26
CA ARG A 740 -18.77 30.41 -22.09
C ARG A 740 -19.34 30.69 -23.49
N ARG A 741 -20.44 30.01 -23.87
CA ARG A 741 -21.09 30.11 -25.19
C ARG A 741 -21.70 31.49 -25.41
N SER A 742 -21.68 31.97 -26.65
CA SER A 742 -22.12 33.32 -27.00
C SER A 742 -23.61 33.56 -26.70
N GLY A 743 -23.90 34.48 -25.78
CA GLY A 743 -25.26 34.95 -25.46
C GLY A 743 -25.71 34.71 -24.03
N THR A 744 -25.02 33.88 -23.24
CA THR A 744 -25.35 33.66 -21.82
C THR A 744 -24.83 34.81 -20.94
N THR A 745 -25.75 35.46 -20.21
CA THR A 745 -25.50 36.67 -19.40
C THR A 745 -25.71 36.46 -17.90
N GLN A 746 -26.02 35.23 -17.49
CA GLN A 746 -26.28 34.80 -16.12
C GLN A 746 -25.78 33.35 -15.93
N GLY A 747 -25.43 33.01 -14.69
CA GLY A 747 -25.10 31.65 -14.27
C GLY A 747 -26.31 30.84 -13.80
N GLU A 748 -26.05 29.55 -13.62
CA GLU A 748 -26.91 28.51 -13.03
C GLU A 748 -26.36 28.17 -11.64
N ILE A 749 -27.22 28.07 -10.61
CA ILE A 749 -26.77 27.64 -9.28
C ILE A 749 -26.64 26.11 -9.29
N LEU A 750 -25.45 25.61 -8.95
CA LEU A 750 -25.23 24.17 -8.75
C LEU A 750 -25.44 23.76 -7.29
N LEU A 751 -24.99 24.58 -6.35
CA LEU A 751 -25.13 24.40 -4.90
C LEU A 751 -25.41 25.74 -4.23
N ASP A 752 -26.24 25.75 -3.20
CA ASP A 752 -26.42 26.89 -2.30
C ASP A 752 -26.07 26.54 -0.83
N ASN A 753 -26.11 27.55 0.04
CA ASN A 753 -25.81 27.45 1.48
C ASN A 753 -24.46 26.76 1.82
N ILE A 754 -23.43 27.07 1.03
CA ILE A 754 -22.07 26.54 1.15
C ILE A 754 -21.07 27.70 1.20
N TRP A 755 -20.25 27.80 2.27
CA TRP A 755 -19.17 28.80 2.32
C TRP A 755 -17.95 28.27 1.55
N CYS A 756 -18.17 28.13 0.25
CA CYS A 756 -17.24 27.57 -0.71
C CYS A 756 -15.96 28.41 -0.80
N TRP A 757 -14.80 27.75 -0.81
CA TRP A 757 -13.51 28.43 -1.02
C TRP A 757 -12.83 27.96 -2.30
N GLY A 758 -12.39 26.70 -2.36
CA GLY A 758 -11.70 26.10 -3.50
C GLY A 758 -12.55 25.08 -4.25
N LEU A 759 -12.17 24.81 -5.50
CA LEU A 759 -12.79 23.82 -6.40
C LEU A 759 -11.78 22.81 -6.93
N ALA A 760 -12.24 21.60 -7.20
CA ALA A 760 -11.63 20.70 -8.17
C ALA A 760 -12.72 19.92 -8.93
N MET A 761 -12.32 19.25 -10.01
CA MET A 761 -13.14 18.30 -10.75
C MET A 761 -12.30 17.07 -11.05
N ASP A 762 -12.90 15.88 -11.08
CA ASP A 762 -12.21 14.65 -11.49
C ASP A 762 -12.54 14.23 -12.92
N GLU A 763 -11.81 13.23 -13.45
CA GLU A 763 -12.03 12.70 -14.80
C GLU A 763 -13.38 11.99 -14.98
N GLN A 764 -14.13 11.75 -13.90
CA GLN A 764 -15.49 11.23 -13.91
C GLN A 764 -16.55 12.35 -13.80
N ARG A 765 -16.12 13.62 -13.77
CA ARG A 765 -16.93 14.84 -13.64
C ARG A 765 -17.73 14.93 -12.34
N TYR A 766 -17.22 14.33 -11.25
CA TYR A 766 -17.56 14.81 -9.92
C TYR A 766 -16.82 16.12 -9.66
N PHE A 767 -17.49 17.10 -9.06
CA PHE A 767 -16.85 18.33 -8.60
C PHE A 767 -16.75 18.34 -7.07
N TYR A 768 -15.69 18.95 -6.58
CA TYR A 768 -15.28 18.91 -5.19
C TYR A 768 -15.20 20.34 -4.67
N VAL A 769 -15.74 20.57 -3.47
CA VAL A 769 -15.86 21.92 -2.88
C VAL A 769 -15.47 21.85 -1.40
N SER A 770 -14.59 22.76 -0.97
CA SER A 770 -14.30 23.00 0.45
C SER A 770 -15.30 23.97 1.05
N ASP A 771 -15.90 23.62 2.18
CA ASP A 771 -16.80 24.49 2.95
C ASP A 771 -16.13 24.96 4.23
N THR A 772 -15.71 26.23 4.23
CA THR A 772 -15.02 26.86 5.37
C THR A 772 -15.93 27.24 6.53
N GLU A 773 -17.26 27.10 6.41
CA GLU A 773 -18.19 27.22 7.55
C GLU A 773 -18.41 25.87 8.25
N LYS A 774 -18.07 24.75 7.60
CA LYS A 774 -18.34 23.39 8.09
C LYS A 774 -17.07 22.54 8.35
N ASP A 775 -15.89 23.10 8.06
CA ASP A 775 -14.57 22.43 8.11
C ASP A 775 -14.57 21.05 7.41
N GLU A 776 -15.09 21.02 6.18
CA GLU A 776 -15.22 19.80 5.39
C GLU A 776 -14.94 20.03 3.89
N VAL A 777 -14.62 18.96 3.18
CA VAL A 777 -14.65 18.90 1.71
C VAL A 777 -15.67 17.87 1.28
N ARG A 778 -16.54 18.25 0.34
CA ARG A 778 -17.57 17.40 -0.24
C ARG A 778 -17.38 17.21 -1.73
N ARG A 779 -17.65 15.99 -2.19
CA ARG A 779 -17.73 15.60 -3.60
C ARG A 779 -19.19 15.52 -4.03
N TYR A 780 -19.52 16.13 -5.16
CA TYR A 780 -20.86 16.19 -5.73
C TYR A 780 -20.89 15.64 -7.15
N GLN A 781 -21.89 14.82 -7.47
CA GLN A 781 -22.26 14.58 -8.85
C GLN A 781 -23.05 15.78 -9.41
N LEU A 782 -22.98 16.05 -10.71
CA LEU A 782 -23.72 17.17 -11.31
C LEU A 782 -25.23 17.01 -11.08
N GLY A 783 -25.84 17.94 -10.33
CA GLY A 783 -27.25 17.90 -9.91
C GLY A 783 -27.49 17.35 -8.50
N GLU A 784 -26.47 16.78 -7.83
CA GLU A 784 -26.53 16.39 -6.42
C GLU A 784 -26.41 17.61 -5.50
N GLN A 785 -27.23 17.68 -4.43
CA GLN A 785 -27.24 18.81 -3.49
C GLN A 785 -26.56 18.54 -2.13
N ASN A 786 -26.51 17.28 -1.68
CA ASN A 786 -25.97 16.94 -0.36
C ASN A 786 -24.47 16.62 -0.38
N GLY A 787 -23.99 15.97 -1.44
CA GLY A 787 -22.60 15.56 -1.61
C GLY A 787 -22.18 14.41 -0.70
N THR A 788 -21.13 13.71 -1.11
CA THR A 788 -20.38 12.77 -0.27
C THR A 788 -19.32 13.54 0.51
N LEU A 789 -19.26 13.39 1.84
CA LEU A 789 -18.12 13.86 2.65
C LEU A 789 -16.86 13.09 2.24
N VAL A 790 -15.75 13.79 1.97
CA VAL A 790 -14.47 13.18 1.53
C VAL A 790 -13.24 13.65 2.32
N ALA A 791 -13.33 14.76 3.07
CA ALA A 791 -12.31 15.17 4.05
C ALA A 791 -12.94 16.03 5.16
N GLY A 792 -12.38 15.99 6.38
CA GLY A 792 -12.87 16.76 7.52
C GLY A 792 -14.25 16.32 8.02
N GLY A 793 -15.13 17.29 8.32
CA GLY A 793 -16.52 17.04 8.74
C GLY A 793 -16.70 16.60 10.20
N ASN A 794 -15.61 16.44 10.96
CA ASN A 794 -15.63 16.14 12.40
C ASN A 794 -15.50 17.42 13.26
N GLY A 795 -15.90 18.57 12.70
CA GLY A 795 -15.77 19.90 13.31
C GLY A 795 -14.33 20.44 13.32
N GLN A 796 -14.21 21.74 13.59
CA GLN A 796 -12.94 22.47 13.64
C GLN A 796 -11.93 21.81 14.59
N GLY A 797 -10.71 21.54 14.10
CA GLY A 797 -9.63 20.99 14.92
C GLY A 797 -8.41 20.54 14.14
N ASP A 798 -7.40 20.06 14.86
CA ASP A 798 -6.06 19.70 14.38
C ASP A 798 -5.82 18.18 14.24
N ARG A 799 -6.83 17.35 14.55
CA ARG A 799 -6.75 15.89 14.40
C ARG A 799 -6.69 15.46 12.93
N LEU A 800 -6.35 14.19 12.69
CA LEU A 800 -6.25 13.65 11.32
C LEU A 800 -7.61 13.51 10.62
N ASN A 801 -8.73 13.48 11.35
CA ASN A 801 -10.09 13.52 10.81
C ASN A 801 -10.74 14.92 10.84
N GLN A 802 -9.98 15.95 11.21
CA GLN A 802 -10.46 17.33 11.33
C GLN A 802 -9.73 18.27 10.37
N LEU A 803 -10.38 19.40 10.09
CA LEU A 803 -9.86 20.53 9.31
C LEU A 803 -10.11 21.82 10.11
N ASN A 804 -9.47 22.90 9.71
CA ASN A 804 -9.59 24.22 10.30
C ASN A 804 -9.31 25.27 9.22
N LEU A 805 -10.38 25.87 8.68
CA LEU A 805 -10.33 26.72 7.49
C LEU A 805 -9.70 26.01 6.26
N PRO A 806 -10.34 24.95 5.72
CA PRO A 806 -9.89 24.29 4.50
C PRO A 806 -10.11 25.19 3.27
N THR A 807 -9.04 25.76 2.71
CA THR A 807 -9.13 26.74 1.62
C THR A 807 -9.15 26.06 0.25
N TYR A 808 -7.98 25.86 -0.36
CA TYR A 808 -7.82 25.22 -1.66
C TYR A 808 -7.75 23.70 -1.52
N LEU A 809 -8.14 23.01 -2.59
CA LEU A 809 -8.12 21.56 -2.68
C LEU A 809 -7.65 21.12 -4.08
N PHE A 810 -7.03 19.95 -4.15
CA PHE A 810 -6.64 19.30 -5.39
C PHE A 810 -7.10 17.83 -5.33
N VAL A 811 -7.55 17.29 -6.46
CA VAL A 811 -8.02 15.89 -6.55
C VAL A 811 -7.27 15.19 -7.67
N ASP A 812 -6.69 14.03 -7.37
CA ASP A 812 -5.98 13.23 -8.37
C ASP A 812 -6.88 12.17 -9.05
N ARG A 813 -6.29 11.42 -9.97
CA ARG A 813 -6.96 10.34 -10.73
C ARG A 813 -7.41 9.16 -9.88
N GLN A 814 -6.92 9.03 -8.66
CA GLN A 814 -7.32 8.02 -7.69
C GLN A 814 -8.53 8.50 -6.85
N GLN A 815 -9.01 9.73 -7.09
CA GLN A 815 -9.98 10.48 -6.28
C GLN A 815 -9.47 10.72 -4.85
N THR A 816 -8.14 10.79 -4.67
CA THR A 816 -7.50 11.22 -3.43
C THR A 816 -7.56 12.74 -3.35
N VAL A 817 -7.99 13.25 -2.20
CA VAL A 817 -8.26 14.68 -1.96
C VAL A 817 -7.14 15.27 -1.13
N TYR A 818 -6.41 16.21 -1.72
CA TYR A 818 -5.45 17.07 -1.04
C TYR A 818 -6.14 18.37 -0.62
N VAL A 819 -5.91 18.84 0.61
CA VAL A 819 -6.59 20.01 1.19
C VAL A 819 -5.59 20.89 1.92
N SER A 820 -5.62 22.19 1.63
CA SER A 820 -4.89 23.22 2.38
C SER A 820 -5.63 23.56 3.67
N ASP A 821 -5.22 22.88 4.74
CA ASP A 821 -5.77 22.99 6.09
C ASP A 821 -5.16 24.22 6.80
N SER A 822 -5.65 25.39 6.42
CA SER A 822 -4.84 26.61 6.38
C SER A 822 -4.49 27.15 7.77
N ASN A 823 -5.43 27.11 8.71
CA ASN A 823 -5.17 27.53 10.09
C ASN A 823 -4.35 26.49 10.88
N ASN A 824 -4.35 25.22 10.46
CA ASN A 824 -3.52 24.16 11.03
C ASN A 824 -2.10 24.13 10.40
N LEU A 825 -1.78 25.09 9.52
CA LEU A 825 -0.44 25.32 8.98
C LEU A 825 0.14 24.08 8.25
N ARG A 826 -0.73 23.33 7.58
CA ARG A 826 -0.41 22.05 6.94
C ARG A 826 -1.21 21.83 5.65
N VAL A 827 -0.73 20.93 4.81
CA VAL A 827 -1.52 20.32 3.73
C VAL A 827 -1.77 18.86 4.10
N MET A 828 -3.02 18.45 3.97
CA MET A 828 -3.52 17.13 4.35
C MET A 828 -3.99 16.35 3.11
N LYS A 829 -3.83 15.03 3.12
CA LYS A 829 -4.21 14.10 2.05
C LYS A 829 -5.19 13.05 2.57
N TRP A 830 -6.37 12.93 1.98
CA TRP A 830 -7.30 11.81 2.18
C TRP A 830 -7.31 10.91 0.95
N ASP A 831 -6.90 9.65 1.11
CA ASP A 831 -7.16 8.64 0.08
C ASP A 831 -8.66 8.28 0.03
N LYS A 832 -9.15 7.88 -1.14
CA LYS A 832 -10.58 7.65 -1.41
C LYS A 832 -11.26 6.73 -0.38
N GLY A 833 -12.09 7.32 0.48
CA GLY A 833 -12.85 6.59 1.52
C GLY A 833 -12.12 6.42 2.86
N ALA A 834 -10.98 7.09 3.06
CA ALA A 834 -10.30 7.13 4.35
C ALA A 834 -11.07 7.97 5.38
N ASN A 835 -11.12 7.51 6.64
CA ASN A 835 -11.75 8.24 7.75
C ASN A 835 -10.83 9.33 8.33
N GLU A 836 -9.52 9.22 8.11
CA GLU A 836 -8.46 10.10 8.58
C GLU A 836 -7.49 10.40 7.43
N GLY A 837 -6.94 11.61 7.43
CA GLY A 837 -5.98 12.09 6.43
C GLY A 837 -4.55 12.07 6.92
N ILE A 838 -3.61 12.24 5.99
CA ILE A 838 -2.16 12.19 6.22
C ILE A 838 -1.58 13.60 6.02
N VAL A 839 -0.75 14.06 6.96
CA VAL A 839 0.01 15.31 6.79
C VAL A 839 1.05 15.10 5.69
N VAL A 840 0.96 15.85 4.59
CA VAL A 840 1.87 15.75 3.43
C VAL A 840 2.79 16.96 3.26
N ALA A 841 2.47 18.09 3.89
CA ALA A 841 3.38 19.23 4.05
C ALA A 841 3.04 20.04 5.31
N GLY A 842 4.03 20.72 5.90
CA GLY A 842 3.85 21.56 7.09
C GLY A 842 3.56 20.77 8.38
N GLY A 843 2.70 21.34 9.24
CA GLY A 843 2.29 20.73 10.52
C GLY A 843 3.33 20.81 11.64
N GLN A 844 4.49 21.43 11.41
CA GLN A 844 5.56 21.62 12.41
C GLN A 844 5.47 22.99 13.12
N GLY A 845 4.23 23.47 13.36
CA GLY A 845 3.96 24.81 13.89
C GLY A 845 4.28 25.96 12.92
N GLU A 846 4.06 27.19 13.37
CA GLU A 846 4.29 28.39 12.56
C GLU A 846 5.79 28.67 12.38
N GLY A 847 6.20 28.93 11.13
CA GLY A 847 7.53 29.41 10.81
C GLY A 847 7.83 29.35 9.30
N SER A 848 9.07 29.71 8.97
CA SER A 848 9.58 29.82 7.59
C SER A 848 10.65 28.78 7.24
N SER A 849 10.88 27.78 8.10
CA SER A 849 11.80 26.68 7.77
C SER A 849 11.28 25.80 6.62
N LEU A 850 12.09 24.87 6.14
CA LEU A 850 11.70 23.96 5.05
C LEU A 850 10.69 22.88 5.48
N THR A 851 10.44 22.70 6.78
CA THR A 851 9.43 21.77 7.32
C THR A 851 8.11 22.47 7.69
N GLN A 852 8.05 23.80 7.59
CA GLN A 852 6.95 24.64 8.06
C GLN A 852 6.25 25.37 6.91
N LEU A 853 4.99 25.72 7.15
CA LEU A 853 4.13 26.51 6.28
C LEU A 853 3.44 27.59 7.13
N LYS A 854 2.98 28.66 6.50
CA LYS A 854 2.24 29.76 7.14
C LYS A 854 1.01 30.14 6.32
N TYR A 855 -0.15 29.65 6.77
CA TYR A 855 -1.45 29.76 6.09
C TYR A 855 -1.44 29.25 4.63
N PRO A 856 -1.01 28.00 4.37
CA PRO A 856 -0.90 27.49 3.00
C PRO A 856 -2.23 27.64 2.25
N ASN A 857 -2.18 28.14 1.01
CA ASN A 857 -3.35 28.40 0.18
C ASN A 857 -3.35 27.49 -1.06
N GLY A 858 -3.20 28.02 -2.28
CA GLY A 858 -3.25 27.25 -3.52
C GLY A 858 -2.30 26.06 -3.54
N ILE A 859 -2.82 24.92 -3.97
CA ILE A 859 -2.07 23.66 -4.08
C ILE A 859 -2.29 23.01 -5.43
N PHE A 860 -1.26 22.31 -5.90
CA PHE A 860 -1.29 21.49 -7.11
C PHE A 860 -0.45 20.25 -6.86
N VAL A 861 -0.89 19.09 -7.35
CA VAL A 861 -0.09 17.85 -7.29
C VAL A 861 0.21 17.41 -8.72
N ASP A 862 1.50 17.29 -9.06
CA ASP A 862 1.89 16.82 -10.38
C ASP A 862 1.70 15.30 -10.53
N THR A 863 1.87 14.81 -11.75
CA THR A 863 1.67 13.38 -12.05
C THR A 863 2.72 12.45 -11.45
N LEU A 864 3.76 12.96 -10.77
CA LEU A 864 4.71 12.18 -9.97
C LEU A 864 4.36 12.19 -8.46
N GLY A 865 3.26 12.84 -8.07
CA GLY A 865 2.88 13.00 -6.66
C GLY A 865 3.63 14.13 -5.96
N THR A 866 4.33 15.02 -6.69
CA THR A 866 4.95 16.21 -6.09
C THR A 866 3.86 17.23 -5.76
N LEU A 867 3.73 17.56 -4.48
CA LEU A 867 2.83 18.61 -3.99
C LEU A 867 3.54 19.97 -4.07
N TYR A 868 2.93 20.92 -4.76
CA TYR A 868 3.31 22.33 -4.79
C TYR A 868 2.34 23.14 -3.93
N VAL A 869 2.87 24.08 -3.14
CA VAL A 869 2.11 24.84 -2.14
C VAL A 869 2.43 26.33 -2.22
N ALA A 870 1.40 27.16 -2.33
CA ALA A 870 1.48 28.60 -2.08
C ALA A 870 1.58 28.85 -0.57
N ASP A 871 2.80 29.09 -0.09
CA ASP A 871 3.10 29.35 1.33
C ASP A 871 2.85 30.86 1.64
N PHE A 872 1.57 31.23 1.59
CA PHE A 872 0.99 32.58 1.65
C PHE A 872 1.76 33.57 2.52
N GLY A 873 1.90 33.24 3.82
CA GLY A 873 2.48 34.12 4.84
C GLY A 873 4.00 34.04 4.94
N ASN A 874 4.66 33.22 4.11
CA ASN A 874 6.12 33.17 3.91
C ASN A 874 6.51 33.66 2.49
N HIS A 875 5.55 34.13 1.70
CA HIS A 875 5.74 34.77 0.38
C HIS A 875 6.58 33.94 -0.61
N ARG A 876 6.34 32.62 -0.66
CA ARG A 876 7.07 31.65 -1.49
C ARG A 876 6.18 30.53 -2.02
N VAL A 877 6.56 29.95 -3.16
CA VAL A 877 6.06 28.64 -3.58
C VAL A 877 7.04 27.58 -3.10
N MET A 878 6.53 26.53 -2.46
CA MET A 878 7.29 25.38 -1.97
C MET A 878 6.86 24.10 -2.70
N ARG A 879 7.75 23.10 -2.82
CA ARG A 879 7.41 21.74 -3.25
C ARG A 879 7.87 20.65 -2.29
N TRP A 880 7.08 19.59 -2.18
CA TRP A 880 7.38 18.31 -1.53
C TRP A 880 7.25 17.18 -2.55
N THR A 881 8.36 16.49 -2.86
CA THR A 881 8.35 15.29 -3.72
C THR A 881 8.01 14.05 -2.88
N GLN A 882 7.19 13.14 -3.41
CA GLN A 882 6.85 11.87 -2.76
C GLN A 882 8.11 11.07 -2.33
N GLY A 883 8.09 10.50 -1.12
CA GLY A 883 9.22 9.81 -0.47
C GLY A 883 9.56 10.39 0.91
N ASP A 884 10.63 9.92 1.57
CA ASP A 884 11.00 10.25 2.96
C ASP A 884 11.43 11.70 3.25
N LYS A 885 11.18 12.64 2.33
CA LYS A 885 11.55 14.05 2.50
C LYS A 885 10.60 14.76 3.46
N LYS A 886 10.95 14.70 4.76
CA LYS A 886 10.30 15.44 5.85
C LYS A 886 10.41 16.98 5.72
N GLN A 887 11.07 17.49 4.67
CA GLN A 887 11.19 18.92 4.35
C GLN A 887 10.99 19.18 2.86
N GLY A 888 10.43 20.33 2.52
CA GLY A 888 10.23 20.79 1.14
C GLY A 888 11.41 21.58 0.58
N THR A 889 11.25 22.08 -0.64
CA THR A 889 12.21 22.98 -1.30
C THR A 889 11.49 24.22 -1.85
N VAL A 890 12.11 25.39 -1.73
CA VAL A 890 11.61 26.63 -2.37
C VAL A 890 11.68 26.46 -3.89
N VAL A 891 10.62 26.86 -4.58
CA VAL A 891 10.50 26.82 -6.04
C VAL A 891 10.76 28.21 -6.61
N VAL A 892 10.02 29.22 -6.12
CA VAL A 892 10.17 30.64 -6.43
C VAL A 892 9.72 31.48 -5.23
N GLY A 893 10.22 32.72 -5.13
CA GLY A 893 9.89 33.63 -4.02
C GLY A 893 10.78 33.44 -2.79
N GLY A 894 10.28 33.87 -1.63
CA GLY A 894 11.05 33.86 -0.37
C GLY A 894 12.09 34.99 -0.25
N ASN A 895 12.05 35.97 -1.16
CA ASN A 895 12.95 37.13 -1.19
C ASN A 895 12.29 38.38 -0.54
N ASP A 896 11.77 38.20 0.67
CA ASP A 896 10.92 39.14 1.41
C ASP A 896 9.58 39.51 0.70
N GLU A 897 8.71 40.22 1.43
CA GLU A 897 7.48 40.83 0.88
C GLU A 897 7.85 41.92 -0.14
N GLY A 898 7.24 41.91 -1.32
CA GLY A 898 7.45 43.00 -2.29
C GLY A 898 6.87 42.77 -3.68
N ALA A 899 7.11 43.75 -4.54
CA ALA A 899 6.58 43.81 -5.91
C ALA A 899 7.63 43.49 -7.00
N GLY A 900 8.85 43.10 -6.62
CA GLY A 900 9.87 42.61 -7.56
C GLY A 900 9.42 41.37 -8.35
N ALA A 901 10.15 41.02 -9.42
CA ALA A 901 9.84 39.85 -10.26
C ALA A 901 10.10 38.51 -9.55
N ASN A 902 10.99 38.52 -8.54
CA ASN A 902 11.32 37.39 -7.67
C ASN A 902 10.67 37.49 -6.27
N GLN A 903 9.72 38.42 -6.11
CA GLN A 903 9.00 38.69 -4.85
C GLN A 903 7.48 38.50 -5.03
N PHE A 904 6.80 38.32 -3.92
CA PHE A 904 5.35 38.22 -3.83
C PHE A 904 4.84 39.07 -2.66
N ASN A 905 3.54 39.38 -2.69
CA ASN A 905 2.80 39.90 -1.56
C ASN A 905 1.52 39.06 -1.39
N TYR A 906 1.51 38.23 -0.36
CA TYR A 906 0.44 37.28 -0.02
C TYR A 906 -0.05 36.44 -1.22
N LEU A 907 0.83 35.60 -1.81
CA LEU A 907 0.44 34.70 -2.91
C LEU A 907 -0.66 33.70 -2.49
N VAL A 908 -1.65 33.49 -3.35
CA VAL A 908 -2.82 32.63 -3.06
C VAL A 908 -2.94 31.49 -4.06
N GLY A 909 -3.53 31.70 -5.24
CA GLY A 909 -3.68 30.65 -6.24
C GLY A 909 -2.37 30.30 -6.95
N LEU A 910 -2.18 29.03 -7.29
CA LEU A 910 -1.15 28.60 -8.23
C LEU A 910 -1.72 27.57 -9.22
N SER A 911 -1.13 27.50 -10.41
CA SER A 911 -1.45 26.51 -11.43
C SER A 911 -0.27 26.35 -12.39
N PHE A 912 -0.32 25.36 -13.28
CA PHE A 912 0.73 25.10 -14.27
C PHE A 912 0.13 25.01 -15.68
N ASP A 913 0.88 25.43 -16.70
CA ASP A 913 0.54 25.06 -18.07
C ASP A 913 1.07 23.67 -18.43
N ARG A 914 0.57 23.12 -19.55
CA ARG A 914 0.98 21.82 -20.10
C ARG A 914 2.48 21.67 -20.43
N HIS A 915 3.28 22.73 -20.32
CA HIS A 915 4.73 22.72 -20.54
C HIS A 915 5.51 22.78 -19.21
N GLY A 916 4.82 22.86 -18.06
CA GLY A 916 5.42 22.97 -16.73
C GLY A 916 5.69 24.41 -16.28
N ASN A 917 5.24 25.44 -17.01
CA ASN A 917 5.39 26.82 -16.58
C ASN A 917 4.47 27.10 -15.39
N LEU A 918 5.00 27.67 -14.32
CA LEU A 918 4.29 27.96 -13.07
C LEU A 918 3.60 29.34 -13.17
N TYR A 919 2.29 29.37 -12.90
CA TYR A 919 1.49 30.60 -12.79
C TYR A 919 1.09 30.80 -11.34
N VAL A 920 1.33 32.01 -10.80
CA VAL A 920 1.07 32.36 -9.40
C VAL A 920 0.25 33.63 -9.33
N VAL A 921 -0.88 33.57 -8.61
CA VAL A 921 -1.63 34.75 -8.19
C VAL A 921 -0.89 35.43 -7.03
N ASP A 922 -0.48 36.66 -7.30
CA ASP A 922 0.26 37.55 -6.41
C ASP A 922 -0.72 38.64 -5.94
N ARG A 923 -1.52 38.27 -4.94
CA ARG A 923 -2.85 38.84 -4.63
C ARG A 923 -2.79 40.31 -4.28
N ASP A 924 -1.89 40.69 -3.37
CA ASP A 924 -1.84 42.05 -2.82
C ASP A 924 -0.99 42.98 -3.71
N ASN A 925 -0.16 42.41 -4.60
CA ASN A 925 0.39 43.10 -5.78
C ASN A 925 -0.61 43.18 -6.97
N HIS A 926 -1.78 42.56 -6.85
CA HIS A 926 -2.87 42.56 -7.82
C HIS A 926 -2.45 42.10 -9.23
N ARG A 927 -1.68 41.01 -9.32
CA ARG A 927 -1.15 40.48 -10.59
C ARG A 927 -1.13 38.95 -10.61
N VAL A 928 -0.96 38.39 -11.80
CA VAL A 928 -0.53 36.99 -11.98
C VAL A 928 0.85 36.98 -12.63
N GLN A 929 1.79 36.30 -12.01
CA GLN A 929 3.15 36.12 -12.52
C GLN A 929 3.31 34.71 -13.11
N ARG A 930 3.97 34.61 -14.27
CA ARG A 930 4.39 33.33 -14.86
C ARG A 930 5.91 33.18 -14.74
N PHE A 931 6.34 32.05 -14.21
CA PHE A 931 7.73 31.63 -14.10
C PHE A 931 7.95 30.50 -15.11
N SER A 932 8.89 30.69 -16.05
CA SER A 932 9.21 29.67 -17.05
C SER A 932 10.00 28.54 -16.41
N ILE A 933 9.73 27.30 -16.80
CA ILE A 933 10.59 26.15 -16.46
C ILE A 933 11.93 26.24 -17.22
N GLU A 934 13.01 25.73 -16.63
CA GLU A 934 14.39 25.77 -17.14
C GLU A 934 14.91 24.40 -17.63
#